data_AF-A0A7W0G601-F1
#
_entry.id   AF-A0A7W0G601-F1
#
_cell.length_a   1.000
_cell.length_b   1.000
_cell.length_c   1.000
_cell.angle_alpha   90.00
_cell.angle_beta   90.00
_cell.angle_gamma   90.00
#
_symmetry.space_group_name_H-M   'P 1'
#
loop_
_entity.id
_entity.type
_entity.pdbx_description
1 polymer ?
#
loop_
_entity_poly.entity_id
_entity_poly.type
_entity_poly.pdbx_seq_one_letter_code
_entity_poly.pdbx_strand_id
1 'polypeptide(L)'
;MYRTYLRPFALLALVLSMLVSGVPQTPFVARASDSSVVNGEDAYLPGEINVKLFRASDLVGVAQAFNLDPQPIEQFGQRSIFRLRINGNTDPQAKAAQLQADPQLRVEFAEPNFTAGSPEGSGLSWSAGLSWSAGGDSVAYATQWAPDKMRLDEAHRITRGAGTIVAVLDTGVDRRHPALAGRLLAGYDFVDNDNDPSEKGSQLTGPYGHGTHVAGLVALAAPEAKIMPLRVLDEQGVGNMWVLSEAIRYALDPDGNPASDDGADVINLSLATLHPSNILKEIIGDACDDASIVPAPTPTPGLAPRNAVVVVAAGNRASTFEMYPGAERVHGELSVAASKIDDTLSAFSQRGGWVSVTAPGEGILSSVPGGQYATWAGTSMSAPLVAGQAALVRAAFPALTPEDVEERIRETSARPSPEQPVKRRVDAANSIVPFVTSTANPIDASENFVRQNYLDFLNRAPDAGGLSFWKKEIEDCGGDAACADFKRVNTSAAFFLSIEFRDTGYFVYRMHKAAFGDLAGAPVPVRFEEFMPDTQQIGEGVRVGLGDWAARLEANMNAYALDMVTRAKFKSEYPSNMTPSQFVSKLIGHLGFMISLDERSALISELSRNNTDAGRASVLRKVAEHPELARLELNRAFVLMQYFGYMRRNPNEGRDADFRGYNFWLQKLDDNAGDFHRAQMVKAFIDSIEYRARFRQ
;
A
#
# COMPACT_ATOMS: atom_id res chain seq x y z
N MET A 1 73.04 -28.68 -43.08
CA MET A 1 72.37 -29.54 -44.10
C MET A 1 70.92 -29.05 -44.17
N TYR A 2 70.45 -28.56 -45.32
CA TYR A 2 69.71 -29.31 -46.37
C TYR A 2 68.36 -29.85 -45.84
N ARG A 3 67.21 -29.33 -46.30
CA ARG A 3 66.49 -29.63 -47.59
C ARG A 3 65.81 -31.02 -47.54
N THR A 4 64.56 -31.29 -47.98
CA THR A 4 63.47 -30.53 -48.70
C THR A 4 62.14 -31.36 -48.61
N TYR A 5 60.93 -31.03 -49.13
CA TYR A 5 60.34 -30.01 -50.03
C TYR A 5 58.78 -29.95 -49.87
N LEU A 6 58.13 -28.90 -50.41
CA LEU A 6 56.79 -28.81 -51.09
C LEU A 6 55.50 -29.44 -50.46
N ARG A 7 54.32 -28.77 -50.28
CA ARG A 7 53.48 -27.85 -51.12
C ARG A 7 52.93 -28.48 -52.42
N PRO A 8 51.80 -28.04 -53.04
CA PRO A 8 50.93 -26.84 -52.86
C PRO A 8 49.70 -27.09 -51.96
N PHE A 9 48.65 -26.26 -51.81
CA PHE A 9 48.26 -24.89 -52.27
C PHE A 9 48.02 -23.97 -51.03
N ALA A 10 47.77 -22.65 -51.05
CA ALA A 10 47.53 -21.62 -52.08
C ALA A 10 46.07 -21.37 -52.60
N LEU A 11 45.15 -20.92 -51.73
CA LEU A 11 43.91 -20.19 -52.09
C LEU A 11 43.50 -19.21 -50.97
N LEU A 12 42.77 -18.13 -51.33
CA LEU A 12 42.10 -17.10 -50.49
C LEU A 12 42.77 -16.68 -49.14
N ALA A 13 43.39 -15.49 -49.15
CA ALA A 13 43.67 -14.69 -47.96
C ALA A 13 43.23 -13.23 -48.18
N LEU A 14 41.91 -13.02 -48.31
CA LEU A 14 41.33 -11.69 -48.64
C LEU A 14 39.88 -11.49 -48.11
N VAL A 15 39.52 -12.09 -46.97
CA VAL A 15 38.27 -11.78 -46.25
C VAL A 15 38.46 -11.93 -44.73
N LEU A 16 38.90 -10.86 -44.05
CA LEU A 16 38.46 -10.47 -42.68
C LEU A 16 39.10 -9.12 -42.26
N SER A 17 38.69 -8.02 -42.90
CA SER A 17 39.16 -6.66 -42.56
C SER A 17 37.99 -5.70 -42.34
N MET A 18 36.98 -6.17 -41.61
CA MET A 18 35.82 -5.44 -41.06
C MET A 18 35.36 -6.17 -39.78
N LEU A 19 34.52 -5.53 -38.96
CA LEU A 19 34.05 -6.01 -37.64
C LEU A 19 35.06 -5.94 -36.47
N VAL A 20 35.77 -4.81 -36.36
CA VAL A 20 35.98 -4.15 -35.06
C VAL A 20 35.55 -2.70 -35.18
N SER A 21 34.23 -2.48 -35.25
CA SER A 21 33.65 -1.15 -35.04
C SER A 21 33.73 -0.85 -33.54
N GLY A 22 34.86 -0.27 -33.11
CA GLY A 22 35.03 0.16 -31.73
C GLY A 22 33.99 1.23 -31.40
N VAL A 23 32.96 0.84 -30.63
CA VAL A 23 32.09 1.81 -29.96
C VAL A 23 33.01 2.67 -29.10
N PRO A 24 33.00 4.01 -29.24
CA PRO A 24 33.79 4.85 -28.37
C PRO A 24 33.25 4.67 -26.95
N GLN A 25 34.07 4.15 -26.04
CA GLN A 25 33.74 4.19 -24.61
C GLN A 25 33.70 5.66 -24.21
N THR A 26 32.49 6.20 -24.10
CA THR A 26 32.22 7.44 -23.39
C THR A 26 32.82 7.33 -21.99
N PRO A 27 33.47 8.40 -21.47
CA PRO A 27 34.03 8.35 -20.12
C PRO A 27 32.93 7.99 -19.12
N PHE A 28 33.26 7.16 -18.13
CA PHE A 28 32.33 6.79 -17.07
C PHE A 28 31.80 8.05 -16.38
N VAL A 29 30.49 8.17 -16.31
CA VAL A 29 29.75 9.12 -15.47
C VAL A 29 28.93 8.26 -14.51
N ALA A 30 29.00 8.53 -13.21
CA ALA A 30 28.25 7.77 -12.22
C ALA A 30 26.75 7.87 -12.51
N ARG A 31 26.03 6.75 -12.40
CA ARG A 31 24.61 6.65 -12.74
C ARG A 31 23.68 7.28 -11.68
N ALA A 32 24.18 7.49 -10.46
CA ALA A 32 23.40 7.90 -9.29
C ALA A 32 23.20 9.42 -9.14
N SER A 33 24.27 10.21 -9.07
CA SER A 33 24.22 11.65 -8.80
C SER A 33 25.45 12.42 -9.31
N ASP A 34 25.31 13.75 -9.44
CA ASP A 34 26.43 14.67 -9.18
C ASP A 34 26.33 15.10 -7.70
N SER A 35 27.48 15.35 -7.09
CA SER A 35 27.79 15.65 -5.68
C SER A 35 26.99 16.80 -5.00
N SER A 36 26.01 17.39 -5.68
CA SER A 36 25.23 18.54 -5.25
C SER A 36 23.77 18.22 -4.88
N VAL A 37 23.29 16.99 -5.11
CA VAL A 37 21.88 16.64 -4.85
C VAL A 37 21.62 16.39 -3.36
N VAL A 38 20.64 17.11 -2.79
CA VAL A 38 20.27 17.02 -1.37
C VAL A 38 19.20 15.95 -1.16
N ASN A 39 19.38 15.07 -0.18
CA ASN A 39 18.36 14.08 0.20
C ASN A 39 17.21 14.74 0.99
N GLY A 40 16.13 15.09 0.27
CA GLY A 40 14.85 15.53 0.82
C GLY A 40 14.39 16.89 0.27
N GLU A 41 13.09 16.96 -0.05
CA GLU A 41 12.37 18.09 -0.68
C GLU A 41 12.83 18.38 -2.12
N ASP A 42 11.93 18.12 -3.09
CA ASP A 42 12.03 18.41 -4.53
C ASP A 42 13.31 17.98 -5.30
N ALA A 43 14.10 17.05 -4.74
CA ALA A 43 15.36 16.60 -5.33
C ALA A 43 15.20 15.55 -6.47
N TYR A 44 15.52 15.95 -7.69
CA TYR A 44 15.65 15.11 -8.89
C TYR A 44 16.92 15.47 -9.70
N LEU A 45 17.36 14.58 -10.59
CA LEU A 45 18.52 14.87 -11.45
C LEU A 45 18.21 16.00 -12.46
N PRO A 46 19.02 17.08 -12.49
CA PRO A 46 18.75 18.24 -13.35
C PRO A 46 19.04 17.91 -14.82
N GLY A 47 18.13 18.34 -15.71
CA GLY A 47 18.27 18.11 -17.15
C GLY A 47 17.94 16.69 -17.62
N GLU A 48 17.43 15.82 -16.74
CA GLU A 48 16.94 14.48 -17.08
C GLU A 48 15.43 14.34 -16.84
N ILE A 49 14.81 13.41 -17.56
CA ILE A 49 13.39 13.08 -17.40
C ILE A 49 13.11 11.61 -17.77
N ASN A 50 12.25 10.95 -16.99
CA ASN A 50 11.77 9.59 -17.26
C ASN A 50 10.42 9.70 -17.99
N VAL A 51 10.26 9.01 -19.12
CA VAL A 51 9.05 9.10 -19.97
C VAL A 51 8.62 7.72 -20.46
N LYS A 52 7.36 7.36 -20.23
CA LYS A 52 6.70 6.22 -20.86
C LYS A 52 5.81 6.68 -22.00
N LEU A 53 5.91 6.00 -23.14
CA LEU A 53 5.09 6.26 -24.33
C LEU A 53 4.19 5.07 -24.61
N PHE A 54 2.96 5.31 -25.07
CA PHE A 54 2.08 4.23 -25.54
C PHE A 54 2.69 3.44 -26.72
N ARG A 55 3.67 4.03 -27.43
CA ARG A 55 4.44 3.39 -28.50
C ARG A 55 5.88 3.88 -28.52
N ALA A 56 6.85 2.97 -28.47
CA ALA A 56 8.26 3.28 -28.65
C ALA A 56 8.59 3.98 -29.99
N SER A 57 7.77 3.78 -31.03
CA SER A 57 7.89 4.47 -32.34
C SER A 57 7.79 6.00 -32.24
N ASP A 58 7.08 6.49 -31.23
CA ASP A 58 6.67 7.89 -31.17
C ASP A 58 7.77 8.77 -30.53
N LEU A 59 8.81 8.14 -29.96
CA LEU A 59 9.93 8.77 -29.26
C LEU A 59 10.55 9.94 -30.02
N VAL A 60 10.90 9.75 -31.30
CA VAL A 60 11.54 10.81 -32.11
C VAL A 60 10.59 12.01 -32.30
N GLY A 61 9.29 11.75 -32.49
CA GLY A 61 8.27 12.79 -32.65
C GLY A 61 7.88 13.48 -31.33
N VAL A 62 8.06 12.81 -30.19
CA VAL A 62 7.90 13.41 -28.85
C VAL A 62 9.13 14.26 -28.51
N ALA A 63 10.34 13.72 -28.67
CA ALA A 63 11.58 14.44 -28.38
C ALA A 63 11.72 15.73 -29.20
N GLN A 64 11.38 15.68 -30.50
CA GLN A 64 11.33 16.88 -31.35
C GLN A 64 10.27 17.90 -30.89
N ALA A 65 9.08 17.45 -30.49
CA ALA A 65 7.99 18.35 -30.07
C ALA A 65 8.28 19.04 -28.72
N PHE A 66 8.95 18.35 -27.79
CA PHE A 66 9.18 18.83 -26.42
C PHE A 66 10.60 19.32 -26.15
N ASN A 67 11.46 19.40 -27.18
CA ASN A 67 12.87 19.78 -27.08
C ASN A 67 13.65 18.89 -26.09
N LEU A 68 13.61 17.59 -26.33
CA LEU A 68 14.45 16.57 -25.69
C LEU A 68 15.49 16.05 -26.70
N ASP A 69 16.53 15.40 -26.19
CA ASP A 69 17.45 14.62 -27.01
C ASP A 69 16.71 13.42 -27.64
N PRO A 70 16.67 13.27 -28.98
CA PRO A 70 16.03 12.13 -29.64
C PRO A 70 16.86 10.84 -29.53
N GLN A 71 18.04 10.87 -28.90
CA GLN A 71 18.71 9.68 -28.39
C GLN A 71 18.47 9.59 -26.88
N PRO A 72 17.84 8.52 -26.38
CA PRO A 72 17.70 8.32 -24.95
C PRO A 72 19.08 8.15 -24.31
N ILE A 73 19.21 8.59 -23.06
CA ILE A 73 20.35 8.24 -22.21
C ILE A 73 20.31 6.72 -22.01
N GLU A 74 19.14 6.19 -21.67
CA GLU A 74 18.87 4.76 -21.47
C GLU A 74 17.41 4.42 -21.84
N GLN A 75 17.14 3.17 -22.23
CA GLN A 75 15.81 2.60 -22.39
C GLN A 75 15.64 1.44 -21.41
N PHE A 76 14.46 1.32 -20.79
CA PHE A 76 14.20 0.36 -19.73
C PHE A 76 13.94 -1.06 -20.28
N GLY A 77 15.02 -1.80 -20.53
CA GLY A 77 14.98 -3.06 -21.28
C GLY A 77 14.41 -2.86 -22.68
N GLN A 78 13.32 -3.56 -23.00
CA GLN A 78 12.57 -3.41 -24.26
C GLN A 78 11.25 -2.62 -24.10
N ARG A 79 10.93 -2.11 -22.90
CA ARG A 79 9.70 -1.34 -22.65
C ARG A 79 9.74 0.01 -23.38
N SER A 80 8.59 0.64 -23.61
CA SER A 80 8.46 2.00 -24.16
C SER A 80 8.79 3.11 -23.13
N ILE A 81 9.74 2.84 -22.22
CA ILE A 81 10.11 3.71 -21.09
C ILE A 81 11.56 4.16 -21.30
N PHE A 82 11.80 5.47 -21.23
CA PHE A 82 13.05 6.11 -21.65
C PHE A 82 13.53 7.13 -20.62
N ARG A 83 14.84 7.11 -20.32
CA ARG A 83 15.57 8.17 -19.61
C ARG A 83 16.08 9.15 -20.67
N LEU A 84 15.55 10.36 -20.69
CA LEU A 84 15.81 11.35 -21.75
C LEU A 84 16.52 12.58 -21.20
N ARG A 85 17.39 13.16 -22.02
CA ARG A 85 18.04 14.45 -21.74
C ARG A 85 17.13 15.58 -22.20
N ILE A 86 16.96 16.58 -21.36
CA ILE A 86 16.25 17.82 -21.68
C ILE A 86 17.23 18.76 -22.40
N ASN A 87 16.84 19.30 -23.56
CA ASN A 87 17.69 20.26 -24.26
C ASN A 87 17.51 21.67 -23.67
N GLY A 88 18.60 22.23 -23.17
CA GLY A 88 18.61 23.52 -22.48
C GLY A 88 17.95 23.48 -21.09
N ASN A 89 17.81 24.66 -20.50
CA ASN A 89 17.58 24.79 -19.06
C ASN A 89 16.09 24.77 -18.67
N THR A 90 15.28 23.89 -19.28
CA THR A 90 13.89 23.68 -18.81
C THR A 90 13.92 22.78 -17.60
N ASP A 91 13.29 23.22 -16.52
CA ASP A 91 13.11 22.42 -15.30
C ASP A 91 12.44 21.06 -15.59
N PRO A 92 12.95 19.94 -15.03
CA PRO A 92 12.37 18.60 -15.20
C PRO A 92 10.89 18.47 -14.85
N GLN A 93 10.42 19.12 -13.79
CA GLN A 93 9.02 19.01 -13.35
C GLN A 93 8.10 19.85 -14.24
N ALA A 94 8.56 21.03 -14.68
CA ALA A 94 7.90 21.79 -15.74
C ALA A 94 7.90 21.05 -17.09
N LYS A 95 8.95 20.26 -17.40
CA LYS A 95 9.03 19.44 -18.61
C LYS A 95 8.08 18.25 -18.56
N ALA A 96 7.96 17.58 -17.41
CA ALA A 96 6.98 16.53 -17.16
C ALA A 96 5.55 17.03 -17.39
N ALA A 97 5.20 18.19 -16.82
CA ALA A 97 3.89 18.82 -17.03
C ALA A 97 3.61 19.18 -18.51
N GLN A 98 4.64 19.53 -19.30
CA GLN A 98 4.50 19.76 -20.74
C GLN A 98 4.22 18.46 -21.50
N LEU A 99 4.96 17.38 -21.20
CA LEU A 99 4.82 16.07 -21.84
C LEU A 99 3.47 15.42 -21.53
N GLN A 100 3.00 15.48 -20.28
CA GLN A 100 1.69 14.96 -19.90
C GLN A 100 0.53 15.72 -20.56
N ALA A 101 0.78 16.94 -21.06
CA ALA A 101 -0.15 17.75 -21.82
C ALA A 101 -0.02 17.57 -23.36
N ASP A 102 0.62 16.49 -23.84
CA ASP A 102 0.77 16.21 -25.27
C ASP A 102 -0.59 16.14 -26.01
N PRO A 103 -0.89 17.05 -26.94
CA PRO A 103 -2.19 17.08 -27.64
C PRO A 103 -2.39 15.90 -28.60
N GLN A 104 -1.36 15.07 -28.82
CA GLN A 104 -1.43 13.82 -29.57
C GLN A 104 -1.62 12.58 -28.68
N LEU A 105 -1.61 12.74 -27.35
CA LEU A 105 -1.79 11.67 -26.35
C LEU A 105 -0.83 10.49 -26.54
N ARG A 106 0.45 10.76 -26.84
CA ARG A 106 1.51 9.73 -27.04
C ARG A 106 2.22 9.34 -25.75
N VAL A 107 2.25 10.26 -24.79
CA VAL A 107 2.84 10.09 -23.45
C VAL A 107 1.83 9.42 -22.53
N GLU A 108 2.27 8.36 -21.86
CA GLU A 108 1.51 7.64 -20.85
C GLU A 108 1.80 8.24 -19.47
N PHE A 109 3.09 8.33 -19.11
CA PHE A 109 3.57 9.18 -18.02
C PHE A 109 4.87 9.91 -18.40
N ALA A 110 5.11 11.07 -17.79
CA ALA A 110 6.41 11.73 -17.76
C ALA A 110 6.67 12.29 -16.36
N GLU A 111 7.89 12.11 -15.84
CA GLU A 111 8.27 12.52 -14.49
C GLU A 111 9.77 12.83 -14.37
N PRO A 112 10.19 13.75 -13.48
CA PRO A 112 11.60 13.92 -13.14
C PRO A 112 12.24 12.61 -12.69
N ASN A 113 13.53 12.42 -12.93
CA ASN A 113 14.26 11.31 -12.31
C ASN A 113 14.53 11.63 -10.83
N PHE A 114 13.52 11.42 -9.99
CA PHE A 114 13.53 11.71 -8.55
C PHE A 114 14.63 10.93 -7.83
N THR A 115 15.10 11.51 -6.72
CA THR A 115 16.03 10.85 -5.82
C THR A 115 15.36 10.25 -4.60
N ALA A 116 16.03 9.26 -4.03
CA ALA A 116 15.72 8.63 -2.75
C ALA A 116 17.02 8.33 -2.00
N GLY A 117 16.91 7.98 -0.73
CA GLY A 117 18.03 7.47 0.05
C GLY A 117 17.55 6.70 1.28
N SER A 118 18.49 6.24 2.10
CA SER A 118 18.17 5.74 3.45
C SER A 118 17.38 6.82 4.22
N PRO A 119 16.22 6.53 4.83
CA PRO A 119 15.45 7.47 5.67
C PRO A 119 16.27 8.20 6.75
N GLU A 120 17.35 7.57 7.21
CA GLU A 120 18.33 8.02 8.19
C GLU A 120 19.32 9.07 7.64
N GLY A 121 19.47 9.20 6.31
CA GLY A 121 20.60 9.86 5.66
C GLY A 121 20.56 11.39 5.58
N SER A 122 19.46 12.03 5.99
CA SER A 122 19.28 13.48 5.87
C SER A 122 19.69 14.23 7.15
N GLY A 123 20.98 14.55 7.31
CA GLY A 123 21.48 15.30 8.47
C GLY A 123 23.00 15.50 8.49
N LEU A 124 23.53 15.97 9.63
CA LEU A 124 24.96 15.82 9.95
C LEU A 124 25.35 14.35 9.87
N SER A 125 26.58 14.05 9.41
CA SER A 125 27.06 12.67 9.30
C SER A 125 26.83 11.90 10.61
N TRP A 126 25.95 10.90 10.54
CA TRP A 126 25.40 10.13 11.67
C TRP A 126 26.49 9.41 12.49
N SER A 127 27.63 9.10 11.88
CA SER A 127 28.81 8.55 12.55
C SER A 127 29.44 9.51 13.56
N ALA A 128 29.08 10.80 13.53
CA ALA A 128 29.53 11.82 14.47
C ALA A 128 28.53 12.13 15.61
N GLY A 129 27.36 11.47 15.70
CA GLY A 129 26.41 11.82 16.77
C GLY A 129 25.18 10.92 17.01
N LEU A 130 25.00 10.58 18.29
CA LEU A 130 23.76 10.21 18.99
C LEU A 130 22.99 8.93 18.59
N SER A 131 23.02 8.47 17.33
CA SER A 131 22.31 7.25 16.90
C SER A 131 23.21 6.01 16.77
N TRP A 132 24.49 6.11 17.13
CA TRP A 132 25.48 5.04 16.98
C TRP A 132 26.07 4.61 18.33
N SER A 133 26.06 3.31 18.59
CA SER A 133 27.05 2.69 19.48
C SER A 133 27.81 1.60 18.73
N ALA A 134 29.10 1.84 18.50
CA ALA A 134 30.03 0.85 17.97
C ALA A 134 30.37 -0.17 19.06
N GLY A 135 30.36 -1.46 18.71
CA GLY A 135 30.62 -2.56 19.65
C GLY A 135 29.51 -3.60 19.69
N GLY A 136 29.68 -4.55 20.61
CA GLY A 136 29.04 -5.86 20.51
C GLY A 136 29.93 -6.85 19.73
N ASP A 137 29.47 -8.08 19.63
CA ASP A 137 30.15 -9.19 18.96
C ASP A 137 29.12 -10.13 18.32
N SER A 138 29.58 -11.24 17.73
CA SER A 138 28.71 -12.23 17.10
C SER A 138 27.75 -12.95 18.06
N VAL A 139 28.03 -12.97 19.36
CA VAL A 139 27.13 -13.53 20.37
C VAL A 139 26.05 -12.50 20.70
N ALA A 140 26.43 -11.27 21.04
CA ALA A 140 25.48 -10.19 21.33
C ALA A 140 24.54 -9.90 20.15
N TYR A 141 25.05 -9.99 18.92
CA TYR A 141 24.26 -9.91 17.68
C TYR A 141 23.22 -11.04 17.57
N ALA A 142 23.57 -12.28 17.91
CA ALA A 142 22.65 -13.41 17.86
C ALA A 142 21.65 -13.41 19.02
N THR A 143 22.05 -12.95 20.21
CA THR A 143 21.23 -12.94 21.44
C THR A 143 20.63 -11.57 21.75
N GLN A 144 20.39 -10.74 20.73
CA GLN A 144 19.68 -9.47 20.90
C GLN A 144 18.16 -9.69 21.04
N TRP A 145 17.42 -8.65 21.41
CA TRP A 145 15.99 -8.74 21.73
C TRP A 145 15.07 -8.96 20.50
N ALA A 146 15.53 -8.62 19.28
CA ALA A 146 14.71 -8.69 18.08
C ALA A 146 14.29 -10.13 17.68
N PRO A 147 15.20 -11.14 17.65
CA PRO A 147 14.85 -12.55 17.50
C PRO A 147 13.74 -13.05 18.43
N ASP A 148 13.83 -12.76 19.74
CA ASP A 148 12.80 -13.12 20.72
C ASP A 148 11.46 -12.45 20.40
N LYS A 149 11.50 -11.15 20.08
CA LYS A 149 10.30 -10.35 19.79
C LYS A 149 9.53 -10.85 18.56
N MET A 150 10.27 -11.33 17.56
CA MET A 150 9.74 -11.89 16.32
C MET A 150 9.51 -13.41 16.39
N ARG A 151 9.92 -14.08 17.47
CA ARG A 151 9.90 -15.54 17.64
C ARG A 151 10.65 -16.28 16.52
N LEU A 152 11.81 -15.74 16.11
CA LEU A 152 12.70 -16.39 15.16
C LEU A 152 13.15 -17.76 15.65
N ASP A 153 13.32 -17.92 16.97
CA ASP A 153 13.80 -19.16 17.57
C ASP A 153 12.78 -20.31 17.45
N GLU A 154 11.47 -20.02 17.52
CA GLU A 154 10.43 -20.97 17.12
C GLU A 154 10.43 -21.21 15.61
N ALA A 155 10.60 -20.15 14.81
CA ALA A 155 10.52 -20.25 13.36
C ALA A 155 11.65 -21.13 12.76
N HIS A 156 12.88 -20.95 13.26
CA HIS A 156 14.08 -21.67 12.81
C HIS A 156 14.06 -23.17 13.13
N ARG A 157 13.12 -23.64 13.95
CA ARG A 157 12.86 -25.08 14.20
C ARG A 157 12.05 -25.73 13.08
N ILE A 158 11.43 -24.94 12.19
CA ILE A 158 10.63 -25.39 11.04
C ILE A 158 11.36 -25.08 9.72
N THR A 159 11.79 -23.83 9.52
CA THR A 159 12.65 -23.44 8.37
C THR A 159 13.53 -22.25 8.71
N ARG A 160 14.67 -22.14 8.02
CA ARG A 160 15.70 -21.12 8.22
C ARG A 160 15.96 -20.27 6.97
N GLY A 161 15.10 -20.40 5.96
CA GLY A 161 15.22 -19.71 4.67
C GLY A 161 16.04 -20.48 3.62
N ALA A 162 16.31 -21.77 3.84
CA ALA A 162 17.05 -22.58 2.88
C ALA A 162 16.35 -22.61 1.52
N GLY A 163 17.08 -22.26 0.46
CA GLY A 163 16.59 -22.26 -0.91
C GLY A 163 16.00 -20.94 -1.41
N THR A 164 15.82 -19.92 -0.55
CA THR A 164 15.30 -18.61 -0.98
C THR A 164 16.40 -17.56 -1.14
N ILE A 165 16.14 -16.58 -2.02
CA ILE A 165 17.06 -15.49 -2.34
C ILE A 165 16.44 -14.14 -1.94
N VAL A 166 17.17 -13.34 -1.16
CA VAL A 166 16.79 -11.97 -0.77
C VAL A 166 17.72 -10.96 -1.43
N ALA A 167 17.18 -10.11 -2.30
CA ALA A 167 17.93 -8.97 -2.82
C ALA A 167 17.95 -7.84 -1.80
N VAL A 168 19.12 -7.22 -1.60
CA VAL A 168 19.31 -6.05 -0.72
C VAL A 168 19.81 -4.90 -1.58
N LEU A 169 18.93 -3.93 -1.84
CA LEU A 169 19.19 -2.77 -2.70
C LEU A 169 19.53 -1.58 -1.82
N ASP A 170 20.83 -1.27 -1.70
CA ASP A 170 21.35 -0.36 -0.67
C ASP A 170 22.67 0.32 -1.10
N THR A 171 23.50 0.74 -0.15
CA THR A 171 24.83 1.35 -0.26
C THR A 171 25.97 0.40 -0.65
N GLY A 172 25.72 -0.91 -0.62
CA GLY A 172 26.72 -1.97 -0.83
C GLY A 172 26.80 -2.92 0.38
N VAL A 173 27.69 -3.91 0.35
CA VAL A 173 27.89 -4.86 1.48
C VAL A 173 29.37 -5.19 1.69
N ASP A 174 29.87 -5.27 2.93
CA ASP A 174 31.18 -5.88 3.21
C ASP A 174 31.14 -7.39 2.93
N ARG A 175 31.57 -7.74 1.72
CA ARG A 175 31.58 -9.10 1.18
C ARG A 175 32.45 -10.09 1.98
N ARG A 176 33.22 -9.62 2.96
CA ARG A 176 34.10 -10.43 3.83
C ARG A 176 33.60 -10.51 5.28
N HIS A 177 32.47 -9.88 5.60
CA HIS A 177 31.97 -9.84 6.97
C HIS A 177 31.64 -11.26 7.51
N PRO A 178 32.16 -11.68 8.68
CA PRO A 178 31.97 -13.05 9.18
C PRO A 178 30.51 -13.51 9.32
N ALA A 179 29.59 -12.60 9.68
CA ALA A 179 28.15 -12.90 9.75
C ALA A 179 27.53 -13.25 8.38
N LEU A 180 28.13 -12.79 7.27
CA LEU A 180 27.64 -12.96 5.90
C LEU A 180 28.39 -14.07 5.14
N ALA A 181 29.36 -14.71 5.78
CA ALA A 181 30.18 -15.77 5.18
C ALA A 181 29.33 -16.92 4.61
N GLY A 182 29.45 -17.17 3.30
CA GLY A 182 28.70 -18.21 2.58
C GLY A 182 27.23 -17.88 2.27
N ARG A 183 26.74 -16.67 2.61
CA ARG A 183 25.37 -16.22 2.36
C ARG A 183 25.23 -15.35 1.11
N LEU A 184 26.25 -14.55 0.79
CA LEU A 184 26.24 -13.65 -0.35
C LEU A 184 26.39 -14.41 -1.69
N LEU A 185 25.60 -14.01 -2.67
CA LEU A 185 25.71 -14.41 -4.08
C LEU A 185 26.69 -13.47 -4.82
N ALA A 186 26.70 -13.58 -6.15
CA ALA A 186 27.03 -12.45 -7.01
C ALA A 186 25.99 -11.32 -6.84
N GLY A 187 26.34 -10.14 -7.31
CA GLY A 187 25.51 -8.94 -7.27
C GLY A 187 26.17 -7.83 -8.07
N TYR A 188 25.56 -6.66 -8.12
CA TYR A 188 25.90 -5.61 -9.09
C TYR A 188 25.88 -4.21 -8.47
N ASP A 189 26.79 -3.35 -8.93
CA ASP A 189 26.85 -1.94 -8.58
C ASP A 189 26.24 -1.10 -9.69
N PHE A 190 25.03 -0.58 -9.46
CA PHE A 190 24.31 0.27 -10.41
C PHE A 190 24.71 1.75 -10.32
N VAL A 191 25.48 2.15 -9.30
CA VAL A 191 25.98 3.52 -9.12
C VAL A 191 27.20 3.72 -10.03
N ASP A 192 28.18 2.83 -9.95
CA ASP A 192 29.42 2.88 -10.74
C ASP A 192 29.39 1.99 -11.98
N ASN A 193 28.33 1.17 -12.14
CA ASN A 193 28.09 0.27 -13.26
C ASN A 193 29.16 -0.84 -13.40
N ASP A 194 29.39 -1.58 -12.30
CA ASP A 194 30.37 -2.66 -12.20
C ASP A 194 29.85 -3.89 -11.41
N ASN A 195 30.65 -4.97 -11.34
CA ASN A 195 30.28 -6.25 -10.71
C ASN A 195 30.72 -6.38 -9.22
N ASP A 196 31.06 -5.28 -8.56
CA ASP A 196 31.48 -5.26 -7.15
C ASP A 196 30.57 -4.38 -6.28
N PRO A 197 29.43 -4.92 -5.79
CA PRO A 197 28.50 -4.26 -4.87
C PRO A 197 29.07 -4.13 -3.44
N SER A 198 30.38 -3.91 -3.32
CA SER A 198 31.05 -3.63 -2.06
C SER A 198 30.72 -2.22 -1.57
N GLU A 199 30.73 -2.03 -0.24
CA GLU A 199 30.63 -0.71 0.38
C GLU A 199 31.76 0.21 -0.11
N LYS A 200 31.40 1.41 -0.58
CA LYS A 200 32.33 2.48 -0.97
C LYS A 200 32.14 3.70 -0.06
N GLY A 201 33.16 4.55 0.10
CA GLY A 201 33.22 5.59 1.12
C GLY A 201 33.90 5.16 2.42
N SER A 202 33.49 5.75 3.54
CA SER A 202 34.13 5.59 4.86
C SER A 202 33.18 5.90 6.02
N GLN A 203 33.58 5.54 7.25
CA GLN A 203 32.88 5.92 8.48
C GLN A 203 32.77 7.45 8.73
N LEU A 204 33.24 8.32 7.82
CA LEU A 204 33.11 9.79 7.92
C LEU A 204 32.23 10.40 6.81
N THR A 205 31.65 9.58 5.93
CA THR A 205 31.03 10.01 4.66
C THR A 205 29.76 9.20 4.34
N GLY A 206 28.60 9.86 4.35
CA GLY A 206 27.29 9.24 4.06
C GLY A 206 26.97 8.00 4.93
N PRO A 207 25.89 7.25 4.64
CA PRO A 207 25.48 6.02 5.34
C PRO A 207 26.35 4.80 5.01
N TYR A 208 27.67 4.98 4.99
CA TYR A 208 28.65 3.89 4.85
C TYR A 208 28.40 2.77 5.87
N GLY A 209 28.25 1.54 5.40
CA GLY A 209 27.94 0.37 6.23
C GLY A 209 26.45 0.03 6.32
N HIS A 210 25.56 0.80 5.68
CA HIS A 210 24.12 0.63 5.84
C HIS A 210 23.62 -0.66 5.20
N GLY A 211 24.03 -0.96 3.96
CA GLY A 211 23.69 -2.22 3.32
C GLY A 211 24.33 -3.42 4.02
N THR A 212 25.51 -3.25 4.63
CA THR A 212 26.11 -4.27 5.52
C THR A 212 25.29 -4.51 6.80
N HIS A 213 24.67 -3.47 7.37
CA HIS A 213 23.78 -3.58 8.54
C HIS A 213 22.48 -4.30 8.18
N VAL A 214 21.87 -3.86 7.08
CA VAL A 214 20.64 -4.41 6.49
C VAL A 214 20.82 -5.88 6.08
N ALA A 215 21.88 -6.22 5.35
CA ALA A 215 22.20 -7.61 4.97
C ALA A 215 22.46 -8.51 6.19
N GLY A 216 23.04 -7.96 7.27
CA GLY A 216 23.15 -8.65 8.55
C GLY A 216 21.78 -9.02 9.12
N LEU A 217 20.83 -8.08 9.16
CA LEU A 217 19.50 -8.34 9.71
C LEU A 217 18.67 -9.34 8.86
N VAL A 218 18.86 -9.36 7.54
CA VAL A 218 18.35 -10.47 6.69
C VAL A 218 18.98 -11.80 7.12
N ALA A 219 20.30 -11.86 7.31
CA ALA A 219 21.01 -13.07 7.75
C ALA A 219 20.72 -13.48 9.21
N LEU A 220 20.18 -12.58 10.05
CA LEU A 220 19.66 -12.89 11.38
C LEU A 220 18.28 -13.53 11.29
N ALA A 221 17.39 -12.96 10.48
CA ALA A 221 16.02 -13.43 10.30
C ALA A 221 15.92 -14.73 9.49
N ALA A 222 16.70 -14.88 8.41
CA ALA A 222 16.75 -16.06 7.54
C ALA A 222 18.20 -16.57 7.36
N PRO A 223 18.78 -17.26 8.36
CA PRO A 223 20.21 -17.57 8.40
C PRO A 223 20.70 -18.62 7.39
N GLU A 224 19.81 -19.26 6.62
CA GLU A 224 20.14 -20.16 5.50
C GLU A 224 19.72 -19.63 4.13
N ALA A 225 19.04 -18.48 4.07
CA ALA A 225 18.76 -17.79 2.82
C ALA A 225 20.04 -17.25 2.17
N LYS A 226 19.96 -17.02 0.86
CA LYS A 226 20.99 -16.33 0.09
C LYS A 226 20.67 -14.85 -0.02
N ILE A 227 21.70 -14.02 -0.08
CA ILE A 227 21.59 -12.58 -0.20
C ILE A 227 22.23 -12.14 -1.51
N MET A 228 21.48 -11.40 -2.35
CA MET A 228 21.97 -10.75 -3.56
C MET A 228 22.22 -9.26 -3.24
N PRO A 229 23.48 -8.84 -2.99
CA PRO A 229 23.79 -7.44 -2.68
C PRO A 229 23.79 -6.59 -3.96
N LEU A 230 22.91 -5.60 -4.05
CA LEU A 230 22.85 -4.66 -5.17
C LEU A 230 23.13 -3.25 -4.65
N ARG A 231 24.16 -2.58 -5.16
CA ARG A 231 24.46 -1.19 -4.79
C ARG A 231 23.68 -0.22 -5.68
N VAL A 232 22.76 0.52 -5.08
CA VAL A 232 21.88 1.52 -5.73
C VAL A 232 22.00 2.91 -5.10
N LEU A 233 22.64 3.01 -3.93
CA LEU A 233 22.92 4.26 -3.22
C LEU A 233 24.43 4.58 -3.27
N ASP A 234 24.76 5.84 -3.53
CA ASP A 234 26.13 6.36 -3.60
C ASP A 234 26.79 6.52 -2.21
N GLU A 235 28.02 7.06 -2.16
CA GLU A 235 28.75 7.31 -0.90
C GLU A 235 28.10 8.40 -0.01
N GLN A 236 27.06 9.08 -0.50
CA GLN A 236 26.25 10.04 0.25
C GLN A 236 24.91 9.42 0.69
N GLY A 237 24.60 8.20 0.23
CA GLY A 237 23.36 7.48 0.53
C GLY A 237 22.22 7.82 -0.41
N VAL A 238 22.52 8.38 -1.58
CA VAL A 238 21.54 8.87 -2.56
C VAL A 238 21.52 7.95 -3.79
N GLY A 239 20.33 7.68 -4.28
CA GLY A 239 20.08 7.01 -5.55
C GLY A 239 18.93 7.69 -6.30
N ASN A 240 18.60 7.23 -7.51
CA ASN A 240 17.49 7.75 -8.30
C ASN A 240 16.53 6.64 -8.76
N MET A 241 15.29 7.03 -9.09
CA MET A 241 14.20 6.09 -9.44
C MET A 241 14.58 5.16 -10.60
N TRP A 242 15.33 5.66 -11.58
CA TRP A 242 15.76 4.87 -12.72
C TRP A 242 16.75 3.76 -12.33
N VAL A 243 17.80 4.12 -11.56
CA VAL A 243 18.78 3.17 -11.00
C VAL A 243 18.12 2.12 -10.11
N LEU A 244 17.21 2.55 -9.23
CA LEU A 244 16.45 1.68 -8.36
C LEU A 244 15.57 0.68 -9.15
N SER A 245 14.89 1.17 -10.18
CA SER A 245 14.01 0.33 -11.02
C SER A 245 14.81 -0.71 -11.81
N GLU A 246 15.95 -0.35 -12.43
CA GLU A 246 16.80 -1.33 -13.13
C GLU A 246 17.38 -2.38 -12.18
N ALA A 247 17.70 -1.99 -10.93
CA ALA A 247 18.14 -2.93 -9.90
C ALA A 247 17.04 -3.89 -9.44
N ILE A 248 15.79 -3.42 -9.30
CA ILE A 248 14.63 -4.30 -9.02
C ILE A 248 14.43 -5.28 -10.18
N ARG A 249 14.50 -4.81 -11.43
CA ARG A 249 14.41 -5.66 -12.63
C ARG A 249 15.51 -6.73 -12.68
N TYR A 250 16.74 -6.36 -12.34
CA TYR A 250 17.88 -7.29 -12.25
C TYR A 250 17.73 -8.30 -11.10
N ALA A 251 17.15 -7.91 -9.98
CA ALA A 251 16.91 -8.82 -8.86
C ALA A 251 16.00 -10.01 -9.23
N LEU A 252 15.08 -9.84 -10.19
CA LEU A 252 14.16 -10.89 -10.65
C LEU A 252 14.78 -11.87 -11.66
N ASP A 253 15.80 -11.41 -12.40
CA ASP A 253 16.45 -12.10 -13.53
C ASP A 253 17.87 -11.52 -13.73
N PRO A 254 18.86 -11.99 -12.95
CA PRO A 254 20.20 -11.40 -12.92
C PRO A 254 21.15 -11.92 -14.01
N ASP A 255 20.86 -13.07 -14.63
CA ASP A 255 21.61 -13.59 -15.78
C ASP A 255 20.95 -13.29 -17.14
N GLY A 256 19.68 -12.88 -17.15
CA GLY A 256 18.90 -12.56 -18.36
C GLY A 256 18.33 -13.79 -19.08
N ASN A 257 18.25 -14.95 -18.40
CA ASN A 257 17.72 -16.19 -18.92
C ASN A 257 16.45 -16.60 -18.12
N PRO A 258 15.24 -16.53 -18.71
CA PRO A 258 13.99 -16.83 -18.01
C PRO A 258 13.78 -18.32 -17.68
N ALA A 259 14.77 -19.18 -17.97
CA ALA A 259 14.81 -20.57 -17.51
C ALA A 259 15.70 -20.77 -16.25
N SER A 260 16.31 -19.72 -15.71
CA SER A 260 17.16 -19.76 -14.51
C SER A 260 16.36 -19.74 -13.19
N ASP A 261 17.02 -20.11 -12.09
CA ASP A 261 16.50 -20.17 -10.72
C ASP A 261 17.46 -19.45 -9.75
N ASP A 262 17.67 -18.17 -10.06
CA ASP A 262 18.66 -17.26 -9.49
C ASP A 262 18.09 -15.86 -9.12
N GLY A 263 16.92 -15.53 -9.66
CA GLY A 263 16.11 -14.37 -9.25
C GLY A 263 15.61 -14.45 -7.80
N ALA A 264 15.39 -13.29 -7.19
CA ALA A 264 15.01 -13.12 -5.79
C ALA A 264 13.55 -13.51 -5.48
N ASP A 265 13.33 -14.12 -4.32
CA ASP A 265 12.01 -14.30 -3.70
C ASP A 265 11.52 -13.06 -2.97
N VAL A 266 12.46 -12.23 -2.51
CA VAL A 266 12.20 -11.07 -1.65
C VAL A 266 13.17 -9.95 -2.03
N ILE A 267 12.68 -8.72 -2.11
CA ILE A 267 13.47 -7.52 -2.42
C ILE A 267 13.35 -6.55 -1.24
N ASN A 268 14.45 -6.30 -0.53
CA ASN A 268 14.51 -5.35 0.58
C ASN A 268 14.94 -3.96 0.09
N LEU A 269 14.07 -2.97 0.32
CA LEU A 269 14.29 -1.55 0.04
C LEU A 269 14.36 -0.77 1.37
N SER A 270 15.55 -0.68 1.96
CA SER A 270 15.80 0.16 3.15
C SER A 270 16.06 1.63 2.76
N LEU A 271 15.19 2.15 1.90
CA LEU A 271 15.25 3.48 1.28
C LEU A 271 13.84 4.06 1.14
N ALA A 272 13.71 5.39 1.13
CA ALA A 272 12.43 6.04 0.88
C ALA A 272 12.59 7.45 0.29
N THR A 273 11.51 7.97 -0.30
CA THR A 273 11.37 9.35 -0.78
C THR A 273 9.96 9.90 -0.50
N LEU A 274 9.76 11.20 -0.73
CA LEU A 274 8.47 11.88 -0.58
C LEU A 274 7.65 11.89 -1.87
N HIS A 275 8.27 11.60 -3.01
CA HIS A 275 7.66 11.70 -4.33
C HIS A 275 7.22 10.32 -4.85
N PRO A 276 5.96 10.13 -5.26
CA PRO A 276 5.55 8.92 -5.97
C PRO A 276 6.22 8.88 -7.35
N SER A 277 6.53 7.68 -7.85
CA SER A 277 7.19 7.50 -9.14
C SER A 277 6.49 6.41 -9.94
N ASN A 278 5.99 6.76 -11.12
CA ASN A 278 5.24 5.86 -11.99
C ASN A 278 6.14 4.73 -12.51
N ILE A 279 7.43 4.99 -12.79
CA ILE A 279 8.36 3.91 -13.16
C ILE A 279 8.61 2.97 -11.98
N LEU A 280 8.81 3.48 -10.76
CA LEU A 280 9.03 2.64 -9.59
C LEU A 280 7.78 1.81 -9.25
N LYS A 281 6.60 2.43 -9.32
CA LYS A 281 5.29 1.77 -9.14
C LYS A 281 5.07 0.65 -10.14
N GLU A 282 5.29 0.91 -11.43
CA GLU A 282 5.12 -0.10 -12.50
C GLU A 282 6.10 -1.26 -12.32
N ILE A 283 7.34 -1.00 -11.93
CA ILE A 283 8.37 -2.03 -11.77
C ILE A 283 8.24 -2.82 -10.46
N ILE A 284 7.68 -2.23 -9.39
CA ILE A 284 7.25 -2.97 -8.20
C ILE A 284 5.98 -3.78 -8.49
N GLY A 285 5.04 -3.25 -9.29
CA GLY A 285 3.87 -3.98 -9.79
C GLY A 285 4.26 -5.22 -10.61
N ASP A 286 5.18 -5.06 -11.57
CA ASP A 286 5.80 -6.17 -12.33
C ASP A 286 6.52 -7.16 -11.40
N ALA A 287 7.25 -6.68 -10.37
CA ALA A 287 7.98 -7.54 -9.43
C ALA A 287 7.06 -8.37 -8.54
N CYS A 288 5.89 -7.85 -8.16
CA CYS A 288 4.91 -8.55 -7.35
C CYS A 288 3.88 -9.37 -8.15
N ASP A 289 3.81 -9.19 -9.48
CA ASP A 289 2.73 -9.68 -10.37
C ASP A 289 1.35 -9.11 -10.01
N ASP A 290 1.32 -7.81 -9.67
CA ASP A 290 0.10 -7.09 -9.32
C ASP A 290 -0.65 -6.63 -10.60
N ALA A 291 -1.58 -7.48 -11.03
CA ALA A 291 -2.47 -7.22 -12.14
C ALA A 291 -3.43 -6.02 -11.96
N SER A 292 -3.48 -5.40 -10.77
CA SER A 292 -4.20 -4.13 -10.56
C SER A 292 -3.39 -2.91 -11.02
N ILE A 293 -2.05 -3.01 -11.00
CA ILE A 293 -1.09 -1.99 -11.43
C ILE A 293 -0.68 -2.21 -12.89
N VAL A 294 -0.34 -3.45 -13.25
CA VAL A 294 0.07 -3.84 -14.62
C VAL A 294 -0.99 -4.78 -15.21
N PRO A 295 -2.05 -4.27 -15.87
CA PRO A 295 -3.22 -5.06 -16.24
C PRO A 295 -2.91 -6.06 -17.38
N ALA A 296 -2.55 -7.27 -16.94
CA ALA A 296 -1.98 -8.38 -17.70
C ALA A 296 -0.58 -8.07 -18.28
N PRO A 297 0.38 -9.02 -18.18
CA PRO A 297 1.71 -8.81 -18.74
C PRO A 297 1.62 -8.69 -20.25
N THR A 298 1.92 -7.50 -20.77
CA THR A 298 2.55 -7.41 -22.10
C THR A 298 3.89 -8.13 -21.93
N PRO A 299 4.09 -9.33 -22.49
CA PRO A 299 5.13 -10.23 -22.00
C PRO A 299 6.51 -9.62 -22.23
N THR A 300 7.13 -9.12 -21.16
CA THR A 300 8.41 -8.41 -21.22
C THR A 300 9.47 -9.34 -21.80
N PRO A 301 9.96 -9.13 -23.05
CA PRO A 301 10.67 -10.18 -23.76
C PRO A 301 12.01 -10.51 -23.10
N GLY A 302 12.04 -11.65 -22.40
CA GLY A 302 13.21 -12.13 -21.66
C GLY A 302 12.96 -12.42 -20.18
N LEU A 303 11.93 -11.84 -19.54
CA LEU A 303 11.66 -12.07 -18.11
C LEU A 303 10.79 -13.32 -17.88
N ALA A 304 11.12 -14.08 -16.83
CA ALA A 304 10.31 -15.18 -16.33
C ALA A 304 9.12 -14.67 -15.48
N PRO A 305 8.07 -15.48 -15.27
CA PRO A 305 7.12 -15.27 -14.19
C PRO A 305 7.78 -15.62 -12.84
N ARG A 306 8.70 -14.74 -12.40
CA ARG A 306 9.32 -14.76 -11.08
C ARG A 306 8.85 -13.55 -10.31
N ASN A 307 8.07 -13.81 -9.27
CA ASN A 307 7.36 -12.80 -8.52
C ASN A 307 7.95 -12.78 -7.10
N ALA A 308 8.38 -11.60 -6.64
CA ALA A 308 9.07 -11.37 -5.38
C ALA A 308 8.21 -10.56 -4.40
N VAL A 309 8.41 -10.77 -3.10
CA VAL A 309 7.83 -9.91 -2.06
C VAL A 309 8.70 -8.66 -1.89
N VAL A 310 8.14 -7.48 -2.10
CA VAL A 310 8.88 -6.22 -1.91
C VAL A 310 8.66 -5.71 -0.49
N VAL A 311 9.74 -5.49 0.26
CA VAL A 311 9.70 -5.07 1.66
C VAL A 311 10.42 -3.74 1.82
N VAL A 312 9.70 -2.73 2.33
CA VAL A 312 10.14 -1.32 2.29
C VAL A 312 10.16 -0.71 3.69
N ALA A 313 11.18 0.09 3.98
CA ALA A 313 11.24 0.92 5.18
C ALA A 313 10.18 2.05 5.11
N ALA A 314 9.26 2.10 6.09
CA ALA A 314 8.19 3.12 6.08
C ALA A 314 8.71 4.55 6.28
N GLY A 315 9.95 4.76 6.70
CA GLY A 315 10.59 6.07 6.81
C GLY A 315 10.55 6.69 8.21
N ASN A 316 11.41 7.69 8.41
CA ASN A 316 11.78 8.24 9.72
C ASN A 316 11.44 9.73 9.86
N ARG A 317 10.20 10.14 9.54
CA ARG A 317 9.76 11.56 9.55
C ARG A 317 8.72 11.88 10.64
N ALA A 318 8.49 10.97 11.59
CA ALA A 318 7.57 11.11 12.73
C ALA A 318 6.13 11.51 12.35
N SER A 319 5.70 11.24 11.12
CA SER A 319 4.53 11.82 10.46
C SER A 319 3.56 10.74 9.96
N THR A 320 2.49 11.18 9.27
CA THR A 320 1.44 10.34 8.67
C THR A 320 1.35 10.44 7.15
N PHE A 321 2.11 11.36 6.53
CA PHE A 321 2.18 11.43 5.06
C PHE A 321 2.79 10.16 4.47
N GLU A 322 2.37 9.82 3.26
CA GLU A 322 2.87 8.68 2.49
C GLU A 322 4.35 8.87 2.12
N MET A 323 5.13 7.78 2.14
CA MET A 323 6.51 7.75 1.68
C MET A 323 6.70 6.57 0.74
N TYR A 324 7.40 6.80 -0.36
CA TYR A 324 7.50 5.87 -1.49
C TYR A 324 8.88 5.19 -1.52
N PRO A 325 9.00 3.92 -1.95
CA PRO A 325 7.93 3.11 -2.53
C PRO A 325 6.87 2.60 -1.56
N GLY A 326 7.12 2.53 -0.25
CA GLY A 326 6.24 1.84 0.72
C GLY A 326 4.80 2.37 0.90
N ALA A 327 4.32 3.29 0.07
CA ALA A 327 2.95 3.74 -0.05
C ALA A 327 2.39 3.63 -1.48
N GLU A 328 3.07 2.91 -2.38
CA GLU A 328 2.60 2.64 -3.75
C GLU A 328 1.34 1.76 -3.74
N ARG A 329 1.10 1.01 -2.66
CA ARG A 329 -0.10 0.15 -2.45
C ARG A 329 -0.18 -1.00 -3.46
N VAL A 330 0.97 -1.59 -3.77
CA VAL A 330 1.08 -2.79 -4.62
C VAL A 330 0.76 -4.02 -3.78
N HIS A 331 -0.07 -4.94 -4.29
CA HIS A 331 -0.30 -6.24 -3.67
C HIS A 331 1.01 -7.05 -3.66
N GLY A 332 1.46 -7.49 -2.49
CA GLY A 332 2.80 -8.06 -2.31
C GLY A 332 3.85 -7.10 -1.75
N GLU A 333 3.50 -5.83 -1.52
CA GLU A 333 4.35 -4.83 -0.87
C GLU A 333 4.12 -4.76 0.66
N LEU A 334 5.20 -4.93 1.43
CA LEU A 334 5.21 -4.78 2.89
C LEU A 334 5.94 -3.51 3.31
N SER A 335 5.16 -2.49 3.68
CA SER A 335 5.64 -1.27 4.31
C SER A 335 5.83 -1.48 5.82
N VAL A 336 7.06 -1.23 6.32
CA VAL A 336 7.49 -1.64 7.67
C VAL A 336 7.85 -0.44 8.55
N ALA A 337 7.09 -0.25 9.62
CA ALA A 337 7.37 0.70 10.68
C ALA A 337 8.27 0.12 11.80
N ALA A 338 8.94 1.01 12.53
CA ALA A 338 9.88 0.66 13.59
C ALA A 338 9.21 0.63 14.97
N SER A 339 9.50 -0.40 15.76
CA SER A 339 9.11 -0.49 17.18
C SER A 339 10.29 -0.67 18.12
N LYS A 340 10.05 -0.29 19.38
CA LYS A 340 10.94 -0.50 20.53
C LYS A 340 10.70 -1.87 21.19
N ILE A 341 11.60 -2.24 22.09
CA ILE A 341 11.52 -3.48 22.89
C ILE A 341 10.21 -3.62 23.69
N ASP A 342 9.54 -2.50 24.01
CA ASP A 342 8.25 -2.44 24.71
C ASP A 342 7.01 -2.57 23.79
N ASP A 343 7.21 -3.04 22.55
CA ASP A 343 6.22 -3.09 21.45
C ASP A 343 5.74 -1.73 20.93
N THR A 344 6.02 -0.61 21.58
CA THR A 344 5.48 0.69 21.14
C THR A 344 6.25 1.25 19.95
N LEU A 345 5.54 1.98 19.08
CA LEU A 345 6.08 2.61 17.89
C LEU A 345 7.23 3.56 18.25
N SER A 346 8.34 3.46 17.51
CA SER A 346 9.49 4.35 17.63
C SER A 346 9.13 5.79 17.25
N ALA A 347 9.62 6.77 18.00
CA ALA A 347 9.18 8.16 17.88
C ALA A 347 9.44 8.80 16.50
N PHE A 348 10.43 8.29 15.76
CA PHE A 348 10.75 8.73 14.40
C PHE A 348 9.90 8.06 13.31
N SER A 349 9.24 6.92 13.58
CA SER A 349 8.60 6.12 12.54
C SER A 349 7.40 6.82 11.90
N GLN A 350 7.26 6.68 10.57
CA GLN A 350 5.98 6.90 9.91
C GLN A 350 4.91 5.93 10.43
N ARG A 351 3.65 6.32 10.26
CA ARG A 351 2.45 5.57 10.63
C ARG A 351 1.27 5.97 9.74
N GLY A 352 0.41 5.04 9.37
CA GLY A 352 -0.78 5.34 8.59
C GLY A 352 -1.48 4.07 8.11
N GLY A 353 -2.62 4.23 7.43
CA GLY A 353 -3.34 3.09 6.82
C GLY A 353 -2.57 2.41 5.68
N TRP A 354 -1.52 3.06 5.17
CA TRP A 354 -0.61 2.55 4.15
C TRP A 354 0.56 1.72 4.73
N VAL A 355 0.79 1.73 6.04
CA VAL A 355 1.88 0.96 6.67
C VAL A 355 1.38 -0.44 7.03
N SER A 356 1.99 -1.47 6.45
CA SER A 356 1.52 -2.85 6.54
C SER A 356 1.73 -3.47 7.93
N VAL A 357 2.91 -3.29 8.54
CA VAL A 357 3.32 -3.93 9.82
C VAL A 357 4.35 -3.09 10.61
N THR A 358 4.57 -3.43 11.88
CA THR A 358 5.75 -3.03 12.67
C THR A 358 6.69 -4.21 12.90
N ALA A 359 8.00 -3.92 12.96
CA ALA A 359 9.03 -4.85 13.40
C ALA A 359 10.06 -4.12 14.29
N PRO A 360 10.93 -4.83 15.02
CA PRO A 360 12.01 -4.22 15.81
C PRO A 360 12.81 -3.20 14.98
N GLY A 361 13.03 -2.00 15.50
CA GLY A 361 13.66 -0.91 14.74
C GLY A 361 14.42 0.13 15.56
N GLU A 362 14.44 0.05 16.89
CA GLU A 362 15.16 1.00 17.73
C GLU A 362 16.04 0.27 18.74
N GLY A 363 17.37 0.43 18.62
CA GLY A 363 18.33 -0.35 19.42
C GLY A 363 18.58 -1.74 18.84
N ILE A 364 18.86 -1.81 17.53
CA ILE A 364 19.06 -3.04 16.76
C ILE A 364 20.53 -3.21 16.39
N LEU A 365 21.13 -4.35 16.76
CA LEU A 365 22.55 -4.66 16.56
C LEU A 365 22.75 -5.43 15.25
N SER A 366 23.68 -5.01 14.40
CA SER A 366 24.03 -5.76 13.18
C SER A 366 25.49 -5.58 12.77
N SER A 367 25.88 -6.28 11.71
CA SER A 367 27.18 -6.18 11.06
C SER A 367 27.44 -4.81 10.45
N VAL A 368 28.67 -4.32 10.54
CA VAL A 368 29.16 -3.12 9.82
C VAL A 368 30.56 -3.40 9.25
N PRO A 369 31.03 -2.64 8.25
CA PRO A 369 32.22 -2.99 7.48
C PRO A 369 33.50 -3.14 8.32
N GLY A 370 34.36 -4.07 7.90
CA GLY A 370 35.60 -4.42 8.60
C GLY A 370 35.44 -5.54 9.63
N GLY A 371 34.36 -6.33 9.55
CA GLY A 371 34.09 -7.42 10.50
C GLY A 371 33.60 -6.95 11.87
N GLN A 372 32.95 -5.79 11.94
CA GLN A 372 32.54 -5.13 13.19
C GLN A 372 31.02 -5.19 13.40
N TYR A 373 30.57 -4.81 14.59
CA TYR A 373 29.14 -4.74 14.93
C TYR A 373 28.78 -3.36 15.50
N ALA A 374 27.53 -2.93 15.28
CA ALA A 374 27.01 -1.69 15.85
C ALA A 374 25.49 -1.68 16.05
N THR A 375 25.04 -0.92 17.06
CA THR A 375 23.63 -0.73 17.39
C THR A 375 23.08 0.53 16.72
N TRP A 376 22.05 0.39 15.88
CA TRP A 376 21.40 1.45 15.11
C TRP A 376 19.91 1.57 15.45
N ALA A 377 19.24 2.60 14.93
CA ALA A 377 17.79 2.80 15.02
C ALA A 377 17.26 3.43 13.73
N GLY A 378 16.16 2.88 13.19
CA GLY A 378 15.58 3.29 11.92
C GLY A 378 14.57 2.27 11.37
N THR A 379 13.63 2.71 10.53
CA THR A 379 12.76 1.78 9.77
C THR A 379 13.56 0.90 8.81
N SER A 380 14.74 1.35 8.39
CA SER A 380 15.73 0.59 7.62
C SER A 380 16.27 -0.64 8.33
N MET A 381 16.17 -0.73 9.66
CA MET A 381 16.51 -1.94 10.44
C MET A 381 15.30 -2.88 10.58
N SER A 382 14.08 -2.35 10.47
CA SER A 382 12.85 -3.13 10.56
C SER A 382 12.53 -3.86 9.24
N ALA A 383 12.70 -3.20 8.10
CA ALA A 383 12.52 -3.80 6.77
C ALA A 383 13.28 -5.13 6.57
N PRO A 384 14.61 -5.24 6.80
CA PRO A 384 15.36 -6.47 6.53
C PRO A 384 14.99 -7.65 7.45
N LEU A 385 14.53 -7.37 8.67
CA LEU A 385 13.98 -8.39 9.55
C LEU A 385 12.68 -8.98 8.96
N VAL A 386 11.81 -8.14 8.40
CA VAL A 386 10.58 -8.58 7.70
C VAL A 386 10.90 -9.23 6.36
N ALA A 387 11.93 -8.77 5.63
CA ALA A 387 12.41 -9.41 4.40
C ALA A 387 12.92 -10.83 4.67
N GLY A 388 13.70 -11.02 5.74
CA GLY A 388 14.09 -12.35 6.20
C GLY A 388 12.88 -13.19 6.62
N GLN A 389 11.88 -12.62 7.31
CA GLN A 389 10.64 -13.34 7.61
C GLN A 389 9.88 -13.76 6.33
N ALA A 390 9.79 -12.91 5.30
CA ALA A 390 9.23 -13.28 4.00
C ALA A 390 10.03 -14.42 3.34
N ALA A 391 11.36 -14.42 3.47
CA ALA A 391 12.22 -15.50 3.00
C ALA A 391 11.98 -16.83 3.75
N LEU A 392 11.67 -16.78 5.05
CA LEU A 392 11.21 -17.96 5.81
C LEU A 392 9.83 -18.44 5.31
N VAL A 393 8.89 -17.53 5.05
CA VAL A 393 7.55 -17.87 4.54
C VAL A 393 7.63 -18.51 3.15
N ARG A 394 8.42 -17.94 2.23
CA ARG A 394 8.68 -18.52 0.90
C ARG A 394 9.36 -19.89 0.99
N ALA A 395 10.31 -20.08 1.90
CA ALA A 395 10.94 -21.38 2.14
C ALA A 395 9.98 -22.43 2.75
N ALA A 396 8.96 -22.01 3.51
CA ALA A 396 7.91 -22.90 4.01
C ALA A 396 6.82 -23.19 2.96
N PHE A 397 6.50 -22.22 2.10
CA PHE A 397 5.41 -22.29 1.13
C PHE A 397 5.83 -21.68 -0.23
N PRO A 398 6.67 -22.36 -1.03
CA PRO A 398 7.20 -21.81 -2.28
C PRO A 398 6.16 -21.61 -3.40
N ALA A 399 4.91 -22.04 -3.19
CA ALA A 399 3.80 -21.87 -4.11
C ALA A 399 2.89 -20.66 -3.78
N LEU A 400 3.23 -19.83 -2.78
CA LEU A 400 2.50 -18.61 -2.46
C LEU A 400 2.93 -17.44 -3.36
N THR A 401 1.94 -16.70 -3.85
CA THR A 401 2.16 -15.41 -4.54
C THR A 401 2.72 -14.35 -3.58
N PRO A 402 3.28 -13.23 -4.07
CA PRO A 402 3.66 -12.13 -3.21
C PRO A 402 2.50 -11.59 -2.35
N GLU A 403 1.30 -11.46 -2.92
CA GLU A 403 0.07 -11.10 -2.19
C GLU A 403 -0.23 -12.09 -1.05
N ASP A 404 -0.19 -13.41 -1.32
CA ASP A 404 -0.40 -14.44 -0.29
C ASP A 404 0.60 -14.33 0.87
N VAL A 405 1.87 -13.97 0.58
CA VAL A 405 2.91 -13.79 1.61
C VAL A 405 2.71 -12.49 2.39
N GLU A 406 2.32 -11.41 1.72
CA GLU A 406 1.98 -10.12 2.33
C GLU A 406 0.78 -10.25 3.26
N GLU A 407 -0.35 -10.81 2.79
CA GLU A 407 -1.53 -11.06 3.62
C GLU A 407 -1.23 -12.03 4.77
N ARG A 408 -0.46 -13.10 4.52
CA ARG A 408 -0.04 -14.05 5.57
C ARG A 408 0.74 -13.35 6.67
N ILE A 409 1.79 -12.59 6.34
CA ILE A 409 2.59 -11.86 7.35
C ILE A 409 1.72 -10.85 8.10
N ARG A 410 0.84 -10.12 7.39
CA ARG A 410 -0.08 -9.14 8.01
C ARG A 410 -1.07 -9.81 8.96
N GLU A 411 -1.72 -10.91 8.58
CA GLU A 411 -2.76 -11.53 9.43
C GLU A 411 -2.20 -12.40 10.56
N THR A 412 -1.05 -13.06 10.40
CA THR A 412 -0.42 -13.81 11.50
C THR A 412 0.34 -12.92 12.50
N SER A 413 0.45 -11.62 12.22
CA SER A 413 1.07 -10.62 13.09
C SER A 413 0.31 -10.46 14.43
N ALA A 414 1.07 -10.40 15.52
CA ALA A 414 0.56 -10.09 16.85
C ALA A 414 -0.02 -8.66 16.90
N ARG A 415 -1.01 -8.45 17.78
CA ARG A 415 -1.68 -7.15 17.97
C ARG A 415 -1.51 -6.67 19.42
N PRO A 416 -0.34 -6.13 19.80
CA PRO A 416 0.05 -5.95 21.21
C PRO A 416 -0.78 -4.90 21.97
N SER A 417 -1.34 -3.88 21.30
CA SER A 417 -2.37 -3.00 21.88
C SER A 417 -3.28 -2.42 20.79
N PRO A 418 -4.60 -2.28 21.03
CA PRO A 418 -5.53 -1.65 20.08
C PRO A 418 -5.22 -0.18 19.75
N GLU A 419 -4.51 0.50 20.65
CA GLU A 419 -4.22 1.94 20.58
C GLU A 419 -2.96 2.26 19.76
N GLN A 420 -2.19 1.26 19.33
CA GLN A 420 -0.98 1.52 18.53
C GLN A 420 -1.34 2.07 17.13
N PRO A 421 -0.64 3.11 16.63
CA PRO A 421 -0.93 3.69 15.32
C PRO A 421 -0.76 2.72 14.14
N VAL A 422 0.12 1.73 14.28
CA VAL A 422 0.27 0.59 13.36
C VAL A 422 0.04 -0.68 14.19
N LYS A 423 -1.04 -1.41 13.88
CA LYS A 423 -1.67 -2.36 14.82
C LYS A 423 -1.15 -3.81 14.77
N ARG A 424 -0.26 -4.10 13.81
CA ARG A 424 0.23 -5.45 13.48
C ARG A 424 1.74 -5.48 13.69
N ARG A 425 2.21 -6.16 14.74
CA ARG A 425 3.63 -6.46 14.92
C ARG A 425 3.93 -7.85 14.38
N VAL A 426 4.95 -7.95 13.55
CA VAL A 426 5.32 -9.24 12.94
C VAL A 426 5.62 -10.34 13.97
N ASP A 427 5.29 -11.56 13.57
CA ASP A 427 5.53 -12.81 14.29
C ASP A 427 5.91 -13.87 13.25
N ALA A 428 7.19 -14.26 13.22
CA ALA A 428 7.75 -15.15 12.21
C ALA A 428 7.24 -16.59 12.39
N ALA A 429 7.15 -17.04 13.64
CA ALA A 429 6.70 -18.38 13.97
C ALA A 429 5.25 -18.63 13.52
N ASN A 430 4.35 -17.67 13.75
CA ASN A 430 2.97 -17.77 13.27
C ASN A 430 2.89 -17.68 11.74
N SER A 431 3.74 -16.87 11.08
CA SER A 431 3.67 -16.74 9.62
C SER A 431 4.11 -18.00 8.87
N ILE A 432 4.99 -18.83 9.44
CA ILE A 432 5.54 -20.00 8.74
C ILE A 432 4.87 -21.34 9.06
N VAL A 433 3.99 -21.40 10.07
CA VAL A 433 3.16 -22.61 10.24
C VAL A 433 2.14 -22.70 9.09
N PRO A 434 1.78 -23.90 8.62
CA PRO A 434 0.55 -24.05 7.85
C PRO A 434 -0.58 -23.46 8.67
N PHE A 435 -1.49 -22.69 8.06
CA PHE A 435 -2.69 -22.29 8.78
C PHE A 435 -3.36 -23.55 9.29
N VAL A 436 -3.38 -23.74 10.61
CA VAL A 436 -4.14 -24.83 11.22
C VAL A 436 -5.58 -24.46 10.96
N THR A 437 -6.16 -25.07 9.92
CA THR A 437 -7.57 -24.95 9.65
C THR A 437 -8.31 -25.65 10.77
N SER A 438 -8.59 -24.89 11.83
CA SER A 438 -9.93 -24.86 12.37
C SER A 438 -10.86 -24.68 11.16
N THR A 439 -11.45 -25.78 10.72
CA THR A 439 -12.28 -25.82 9.51
C THR A 439 -13.56 -25.00 9.68
N ALA A 440 -13.93 -24.71 10.93
CA ALA A 440 -14.76 -23.57 11.28
C ALA A 440 -13.90 -22.31 11.47
N ASN A 441 -14.17 -21.29 10.67
CA ASN A 441 -13.84 -19.92 11.07
C ASN A 441 -14.69 -19.57 12.31
N PRO A 442 -14.20 -18.78 13.29
CA PRO A 442 -15.02 -18.33 14.41
C PRO A 442 -16.38 -17.70 14.00
N ILE A 443 -16.47 -17.06 12.83
CA ILE A 443 -17.71 -16.50 12.27
C ILE A 443 -18.70 -17.56 11.74
N ASP A 444 -18.30 -18.82 11.68
CA ASP A 444 -19.17 -19.94 11.28
C ASP A 444 -20.09 -20.42 12.41
N ALA A 445 -19.74 -20.11 13.67
CA ALA A 445 -20.65 -20.28 14.80
C ALA A 445 -21.76 -19.22 14.78
N SER A 446 -23.04 -19.64 14.82
CA SER A 446 -24.21 -18.75 14.76
C SER A 446 -24.22 -17.65 15.83
N GLU A 447 -23.73 -17.94 17.04
CA GLU A 447 -23.59 -16.93 18.10
C GLU A 447 -22.61 -15.81 17.70
N ASN A 448 -21.44 -16.17 17.17
CA ASN A 448 -20.41 -15.21 16.76
C ASN A 448 -20.88 -14.42 15.54
N PHE A 449 -21.50 -15.07 14.56
CA PHE A 449 -22.11 -14.42 13.40
C PHE A 449 -23.10 -13.34 13.82
N VAL A 450 -24.05 -13.66 14.71
CA VAL A 450 -25.05 -12.70 15.21
C VAL A 450 -24.39 -11.59 16.03
N ARG A 451 -23.49 -11.92 16.97
CA ARG A 451 -22.74 -10.91 17.75
C ARG A 451 -22.00 -9.92 16.85
N GLN A 452 -21.39 -10.41 15.76
CA GLN A 452 -20.64 -9.57 14.84
C GLN A 452 -21.54 -8.65 14.00
N ASN A 453 -22.69 -9.13 13.54
CA ASN A 453 -23.67 -8.28 12.84
C ASN A 453 -24.15 -7.11 13.73
N TYR A 454 -24.39 -7.36 15.02
CA TYR A 454 -24.70 -6.30 15.98
C TYR A 454 -23.56 -5.26 16.14
N LEU A 455 -22.30 -5.71 16.11
CA LEU A 455 -21.14 -4.81 16.20
C LEU A 455 -20.90 -4.02 14.91
N ASP A 456 -21.00 -4.67 13.74
CA ASP A 456 -20.68 -4.07 12.44
C ASP A 456 -21.75 -3.07 11.98
N PHE A 457 -23.03 -3.34 12.28
CA PHE A 457 -24.16 -2.51 11.82
C PHE A 457 -24.78 -1.62 12.90
N LEU A 458 -24.78 -2.03 14.17
CA LEU A 458 -25.44 -1.30 15.25
C LEU A 458 -24.46 -0.74 16.31
N ASN A 459 -23.14 -0.86 16.08
CA ASN A 459 -22.07 -0.38 16.96
C ASN A 459 -22.18 -0.85 18.43
N ARG A 460 -22.86 -1.97 18.71
CA ARG A 460 -23.16 -2.43 20.07
C ARG A 460 -23.17 -3.94 20.21
N ALA A 461 -23.01 -4.43 21.43
CA ALA A 461 -23.29 -5.83 21.72
C ALA A 461 -24.82 -6.11 21.74
N PRO A 462 -25.27 -7.31 21.33
CA PRO A 462 -26.64 -7.73 21.55
C PRO A 462 -26.94 -7.88 23.05
N ASP A 463 -28.20 -7.67 23.42
CA ASP A 463 -28.78 -8.27 24.63
C ASP A 463 -29.08 -9.77 24.43
N ALA A 464 -29.33 -10.48 25.53
CA ALA A 464 -29.58 -11.91 25.51
C ALA A 464 -30.85 -12.31 24.70
N GLY A 465 -31.85 -11.42 24.61
CA GLY A 465 -33.07 -11.65 23.84
C GLY A 465 -32.79 -11.61 22.33
N GLY A 466 -32.22 -10.51 21.85
CA GLY A 466 -31.83 -10.34 20.44
C GLY A 466 -30.82 -11.39 19.97
N LEU A 467 -29.83 -11.73 20.81
CA LEU A 467 -28.87 -12.79 20.49
C LEU A 467 -29.56 -14.16 20.35
N SER A 468 -30.42 -14.52 21.30
CA SER A 468 -31.14 -15.80 21.29
C SER A 468 -32.06 -15.92 20.07
N PHE A 469 -32.81 -14.85 19.76
CA PHE A 469 -33.72 -14.80 18.61
C PHE A 469 -32.99 -15.03 17.27
N TRP A 470 -32.01 -14.19 16.94
CA TRP A 470 -31.30 -14.29 15.66
C TRP A 470 -30.43 -15.55 15.55
N LYS A 471 -29.91 -16.07 16.67
CA LYS A 471 -29.19 -17.34 16.69
C LYS A 471 -30.13 -18.52 16.37
N LYS A 472 -31.32 -18.53 16.99
CA LYS A 472 -32.36 -19.54 16.76
C LYS A 472 -32.87 -19.54 15.32
N GLU A 473 -33.03 -18.37 14.70
CA GLU A 473 -33.42 -18.26 13.28
C GLU A 473 -32.48 -19.02 12.32
N ILE A 474 -31.20 -19.16 12.67
CA ILE A 474 -30.21 -19.95 11.91
C ILE A 474 -30.18 -21.41 12.38
N GLU A 475 -30.19 -21.66 13.69
CA GLU A 475 -30.10 -23.02 14.27
C GLU A 475 -31.33 -23.89 14.02
N ASP A 476 -32.51 -23.30 13.78
CA ASP A 476 -33.75 -24.04 13.45
C ASP A 476 -33.68 -24.80 12.11
N CYS A 477 -32.67 -24.54 11.27
CA CYS A 477 -32.34 -25.37 10.11
C CYS A 477 -31.73 -26.74 10.46
N GLY A 478 -31.26 -26.93 11.70
CA GLY A 478 -30.62 -28.16 12.16
C GLY A 478 -29.40 -28.53 11.33
N GLY A 479 -29.49 -29.61 10.56
CA GLY A 479 -28.41 -30.12 9.70
C GLY A 479 -28.48 -29.66 8.23
N ASP A 480 -29.48 -28.87 7.84
CA ASP A 480 -29.60 -28.37 6.46
C ASP A 480 -28.72 -27.13 6.24
N ALA A 481 -27.58 -27.34 5.58
CA ALA A 481 -26.62 -26.28 5.25
C ALA A 481 -27.18 -25.22 4.28
N ALA A 482 -28.05 -25.60 3.33
CA ALA A 482 -28.63 -24.66 2.38
C ALA A 482 -29.68 -23.76 3.06
N CYS A 483 -30.46 -24.33 3.98
CA CYS A 483 -31.30 -23.57 4.91
C CYS A 483 -30.45 -22.64 5.78
N ALA A 484 -29.36 -23.14 6.38
CA ALA A 484 -28.51 -22.35 7.27
C ALA A 484 -27.84 -21.16 6.56
N ASP A 485 -27.33 -21.34 5.34
CA ASP A 485 -26.79 -20.27 4.50
C ASP A 485 -27.86 -19.23 4.14
N PHE A 486 -29.05 -19.68 3.73
CA PHE A 486 -30.17 -18.79 3.42
C PHE A 486 -30.63 -18.01 4.65
N LYS A 487 -30.65 -18.64 5.84
CA LYS A 487 -30.93 -17.97 7.11
C LYS A 487 -29.84 -16.99 7.51
N ARG A 488 -28.55 -17.33 7.38
CA ARG A 488 -27.41 -16.41 7.60
C ARG A 488 -27.55 -15.14 6.76
N VAL A 489 -27.83 -15.28 5.47
CA VAL A 489 -28.06 -14.16 4.55
C VAL A 489 -29.28 -13.32 4.99
N ASN A 490 -30.40 -13.94 5.35
CA ASN A 490 -31.59 -13.20 5.83
C ASN A 490 -31.38 -12.51 7.19
N THR A 491 -30.80 -13.19 8.17
CA THR A 491 -30.48 -12.64 9.49
C THR A 491 -29.56 -11.44 9.35
N SER A 492 -28.56 -11.50 8.47
CA SER A 492 -27.65 -10.38 8.22
C SER A 492 -28.33 -9.23 7.47
N ALA A 493 -29.08 -9.52 6.39
CA ALA A 493 -29.88 -8.53 5.67
C ALA A 493 -30.89 -7.78 6.57
N ALA A 494 -31.46 -8.47 7.56
CA ALA A 494 -32.42 -7.90 8.50
C ALA A 494 -31.84 -6.77 9.39
N PHE A 495 -30.52 -6.70 9.60
CA PHE A 495 -29.90 -5.56 10.30
C PHE A 495 -30.09 -4.27 9.48
N PHE A 496 -29.73 -4.27 8.19
CA PHE A 496 -29.92 -3.10 7.32
C PHE A 496 -31.39 -2.70 7.13
N LEU A 497 -32.30 -3.68 7.13
CA LEU A 497 -33.73 -3.47 6.97
C LEU A 497 -34.44 -3.07 8.27
N SER A 498 -33.77 -3.20 9.42
CA SER A 498 -34.32 -2.87 10.73
C SER A 498 -34.61 -1.38 10.87
N ILE A 499 -35.60 -1.03 11.70
CA ILE A 499 -35.89 0.36 12.09
C ILE A 499 -34.62 1.01 12.68
N GLU A 500 -33.91 0.28 13.55
CA GLU A 500 -32.71 0.78 14.23
C GLU A 500 -31.64 1.24 13.23
N PHE A 501 -31.42 0.53 12.13
CA PHE A 501 -30.43 0.92 11.11
C PHE A 501 -30.96 1.92 10.07
N ARG A 502 -32.25 1.85 9.72
CA ARG A 502 -32.88 2.77 8.76
C ARG A 502 -32.92 4.21 9.26
N ASP A 503 -33.04 4.37 10.57
CA ASP A 503 -33.17 5.66 11.25
C ASP A 503 -31.85 6.11 11.92
N THR A 504 -30.80 5.27 11.90
CA THR A 504 -29.41 5.64 12.20
C THR A 504 -28.56 5.70 10.92
N GLY A 505 -28.07 4.56 10.41
CA GLY A 505 -27.18 4.43 9.26
C GLY A 505 -27.69 5.12 7.99
N TYR A 506 -28.88 4.77 7.52
CA TYR A 506 -29.42 5.43 6.33
C TYR A 506 -29.81 6.89 6.57
N PHE A 507 -30.08 7.30 7.82
CA PHE A 507 -30.32 8.72 8.13
C PHE A 507 -29.02 9.53 8.06
N VAL A 508 -27.90 9.04 8.60
CA VAL A 508 -26.56 9.65 8.41
C VAL A 508 -26.23 9.78 6.92
N TYR A 509 -26.41 8.72 6.13
CA TYR A 509 -26.20 8.76 4.67
C TYR A 509 -27.01 9.89 4.01
N ARG A 510 -28.33 9.97 4.28
CA ARG A 510 -29.20 10.99 3.67
C ARG A 510 -28.91 12.40 4.16
N MET A 511 -28.45 12.56 5.41
CA MET A 511 -28.03 13.85 5.96
C MET A 511 -26.78 14.38 5.26
N HIS A 512 -25.75 13.54 5.04
CA HIS A 512 -24.59 13.92 4.21
C HIS A 512 -25.00 14.18 2.75
N LYS A 513 -25.84 13.34 2.15
CA LYS A 513 -26.35 13.55 0.78
C LYS A 513 -27.08 14.88 0.62
N ALA A 514 -27.97 15.23 1.55
CA ALA A 514 -28.69 16.52 1.54
C ALA A 514 -27.76 17.71 1.77
N ALA A 515 -26.78 17.59 2.68
CA ALA A 515 -25.85 18.66 3.02
C ALA A 515 -24.76 18.91 1.97
N PHE A 516 -24.29 17.88 1.26
CA PHE A 516 -23.06 17.97 0.44
C PHE A 516 -23.16 17.37 -0.96
N GLY A 517 -24.25 16.66 -1.30
CA GLY A 517 -24.33 15.87 -2.53
C GLY A 517 -23.49 14.60 -2.45
N ASP A 518 -22.96 14.15 -3.59
CA ASP A 518 -21.95 13.10 -3.63
C ASP A 518 -20.55 13.71 -3.51
N LEU A 519 -19.60 12.99 -2.92
CA LEU A 519 -18.21 13.44 -2.76
C LEU A 519 -17.55 13.65 -4.13
N ALA A 520 -16.64 14.62 -4.23
CA ALA A 520 -15.99 14.98 -5.49
C ALA A 520 -15.27 13.77 -6.14
N GLY A 521 -15.72 13.39 -7.34
CA GLY A 521 -15.19 12.24 -8.09
C GLY A 521 -15.70 10.86 -7.64
N ALA A 522 -16.65 10.78 -6.70
CA ALA A 522 -17.14 9.52 -6.13
C ALA A 522 -18.67 9.37 -6.23
N PRO A 523 -19.20 8.14 -6.31
CA PRO A 523 -20.64 7.86 -6.35
C PRO A 523 -21.28 7.73 -4.96
N VAL A 524 -20.70 8.35 -3.92
CA VAL A 524 -21.14 8.22 -2.51
C VAL A 524 -21.05 9.57 -1.76
N PRO A 525 -21.95 9.86 -0.81
CA PRO A 525 -22.01 11.16 -0.12
C PRO A 525 -21.13 11.29 1.13
N VAL A 526 -20.59 10.19 1.64
CA VAL A 526 -19.91 10.13 2.95
C VAL A 526 -18.83 9.05 2.94
N ARG A 527 -17.75 9.26 3.70
CA ARG A 527 -16.70 8.25 3.93
C ARG A 527 -16.89 7.47 5.22
N PHE A 528 -16.28 6.29 5.32
CA PHE A 528 -16.31 5.42 6.49
C PHE A 528 -15.89 6.15 7.78
N GLU A 529 -14.86 6.99 7.69
CA GLU A 529 -14.29 7.75 8.82
C GLU A 529 -15.24 8.82 9.34
N GLU A 530 -16.08 9.40 8.47
CA GLU A 530 -17.14 10.35 8.85
C GLU A 530 -18.39 9.61 9.33
N PHE A 531 -18.71 8.48 8.70
CA PHE A 531 -19.95 7.72 8.92
C PHE A 531 -20.00 6.97 10.27
N MET A 532 -18.88 6.36 10.70
CA MET A 532 -18.89 5.53 11.91
C MET A 532 -19.11 6.33 13.21
N PRO A 533 -18.47 7.50 13.43
CA PRO A 533 -18.78 8.34 14.60
C PRO A 533 -20.22 8.89 14.56
N ASP A 534 -20.69 9.32 13.38
CA ASP A 534 -22.04 9.85 13.19
C ASP A 534 -23.11 8.81 13.53
N THR A 535 -22.96 7.56 13.08
CA THR A 535 -23.90 6.48 13.43
C THR A 535 -23.82 6.08 14.90
N GLN A 536 -22.64 6.13 15.53
CA GLN A 536 -22.49 5.88 16.96
C GLN A 536 -23.21 6.94 17.80
N GLN A 537 -23.15 8.22 17.40
CA GLN A 537 -23.87 9.31 18.06
C GLN A 537 -25.39 9.10 18.03
N ILE A 538 -25.95 8.73 16.87
CA ILE A 538 -27.42 8.57 16.74
C ILE A 538 -27.90 7.30 17.46
N GLY A 539 -27.10 6.22 17.45
CA GLY A 539 -27.39 4.99 18.18
C GLY A 539 -27.21 5.07 19.71
N GLU A 540 -26.69 6.16 20.27
CA GLU A 540 -26.30 6.21 21.68
C GLU A 540 -27.48 5.95 22.64
N GLY A 541 -27.48 4.79 23.30
CA GLY A 541 -28.52 4.38 24.25
C GLY A 541 -29.82 3.90 23.60
N VAL A 542 -29.88 3.79 22.28
CA VAL A 542 -31.05 3.26 21.55
C VAL A 542 -31.03 1.74 21.55
N ARG A 543 -32.17 1.12 21.88
CA ARG A 543 -32.46 -0.31 21.66
C ARG A 543 -33.93 -0.45 21.31
N VAL A 544 -34.24 -0.78 20.05
CA VAL A 544 -35.64 -0.83 19.59
C VAL A 544 -36.46 -1.82 20.42
N GLY A 545 -37.59 -1.36 20.96
CA GLY A 545 -38.50 -2.15 21.78
C GLY A 545 -38.24 -2.10 23.30
N LEU A 546 -37.20 -1.40 23.78
CA LEU A 546 -36.88 -1.30 25.21
C LEU A 546 -36.97 0.14 25.72
N GLY A 547 -37.77 0.37 26.76
CA GLY A 547 -37.95 1.69 27.38
C GLY A 547 -38.45 2.75 26.39
N ASP A 548 -38.05 4.00 26.58
CA ASP A 548 -38.40 5.14 25.72
C ASP A 548 -37.40 5.33 24.56
N TRP A 549 -37.07 4.24 23.87
CA TRP A 549 -36.09 4.21 22.79
C TRP A 549 -36.44 5.16 21.63
N ALA A 550 -37.74 5.39 21.38
CA ALA A 550 -38.22 6.22 20.29
C ALA A 550 -37.97 7.71 20.56
N ALA A 551 -38.29 8.21 21.76
CA ALA A 551 -37.96 9.58 22.15
C ALA A 551 -36.44 9.78 22.29
N ARG A 552 -35.69 8.76 22.73
CA ARG A 552 -34.23 8.79 22.76
C ARG A 552 -33.62 8.89 21.36
N LEU A 553 -34.08 8.08 20.40
CA LEU A 553 -33.64 8.12 19.01
C LEU A 553 -33.97 9.48 18.36
N GLU A 554 -35.20 9.97 18.52
CA GLU A 554 -35.62 11.31 18.06
C GLU A 554 -34.76 12.44 18.66
N ALA A 555 -34.45 12.37 19.96
CA ALA A 555 -33.55 13.32 20.60
C ALA A 555 -32.12 13.25 20.03
N ASN A 556 -31.59 12.04 19.81
CA ASN A 556 -30.27 11.84 19.22
C ASN A 556 -30.20 12.33 17.75
N MET A 557 -31.25 12.09 16.94
CA MET A 557 -31.33 12.59 15.57
C MET A 557 -31.35 14.12 15.50
N ASN A 558 -32.08 14.79 16.40
CA ASN A 558 -32.07 16.25 16.51
C ASN A 558 -30.71 16.79 17.00
N ALA A 559 -30.07 16.11 17.96
CA ALA A 559 -28.74 16.49 18.45
C ALA A 559 -27.67 16.34 17.35
N TYR A 560 -27.70 15.26 16.56
CA TYR A 560 -26.84 15.07 15.40
C TYR A 560 -27.09 16.12 14.31
N ALA A 561 -28.35 16.42 13.98
CA ALA A 561 -28.66 17.45 12.99
C ALA A 561 -28.14 18.83 13.41
N LEU A 562 -28.20 19.16 14.72
CA LEU A 562 -27.62 20.39 15.26
C LEU A 562 -26.09 20.38 15.25
N ASP A 563 -25.46 19.28 15.67
CA ASP A 563 -24.00 19.11 15.61
C ASP A 563 -23.49 19.30 14.18
N MET A 564 -24.07 18.57 13.23
CA MET A 564 -23.69 18.57 11.81
C MET A 564 -23.68 19.99 11.22
N VAL A 565 -24.70 20.81 11.47
CA VAL A 565 -24.72 22.20 10.97
C VAL A 565 -23.78 23.14 11.72
N THR A 566 -23.28 22.75 12.90
CA THR A 566 -22.26 23.51 13.62
C THR A 566 -20.82 23.21 13.15
N ARG A 567 -20.58 22.07 12.49
CA ARG A 567 -19.26 21.63 11.98
C ARG A 567 -18.66 22.61 10.97
N ALA A 568 -17.33 22.70 10.94
CA ALA A 568 -16.59 23.58 10.02
C ALA A 568 -16.92 23.32 8.54
N LYS A 569 -16.95 22.03 8.11
CA LYS A 569 -17.33 21.57 6.76
C LYS A 569 -18.73 22.08 6.35
N PHE A 570 -19.68 22.16 7.28
CA PHE A 570 -21.00 22.70 6.99
C PHE A 570 -21.00 24.23 6.96
N LYS A 571 -20.27 24.89 7.86
CA LYS A 571 -20.19 26.37 7.92
C LYS A 571 -19.41 27.00 6.78
N SER A 572 -18.50 26.28 6.13
CA SER A 572 -17.89 26.70 4.84
C SER A 572 -18.89 26.61 3.69
N GLU A 573 -19.68 25.53 3.61
CA GLU A 573 -20.67 25.34 2.56
C GLU A 573 -21.93 26.20 2.72
N TYR A 574 -22.29 26.53 3.96
CA TYR A 574 -23.46 27.32 4.35
C TYR A 574 -23.09 28.45 5.33
N PRO A 575 -22.38 29.50 4.89
CA PRO A 575 -22.05 30.65 5.73
C PRO A 575 -23.27 31.27 6.46
N SER A 576 -23.04 31.88 7.62
CA SER A 576 -24.10 32.43 8.47
C SER A 576 -24.90 33.57 7.81
N ASN A 577 -24.29 34.31 6.89
CA ASN A 577 -24.95 35.35 6.08
C ASN A 577 -25.78 34.80 4.90
N MET A 578 -25.76 33.49 4.62
CA MET A 578 -26.58 32.88 3.59
C MET A 578 -28.07 33.02 3.92
N THR A 579 -28.85 33.54 2.96
CA THR A 579 -30.29 33.74 3.13
C THR A 579 -31.05 32.41 3.17
N PRO A 580 -32.23 32.35 3.81
CA PRO A 580 -33.06 31.14 3.83
C PRO A 580 -33.37 30.56 2.44
N SER A 581 -33.58 31.42 1.44
CA SER A 581 -33.83 30.99 0.05
C SER A 581 -32.60 30.33 -0.58
N GLN A 582 -31.39 30.90 -0.39
CA GLN A 582 -30.14 30.31 -0.87
C GLN A 582 -29.85 28.97 -0.18
N PHE A 583 -30.02 28.91 1.15
CA PHE A 583 -29.81 27.70 1.95
C PHE A 583 -30.68 26.52 1.47
N VAL A 584 -32.00 26.74 1.40
CA VAL A 584 -32.95 25.73 0.93
C VAL A 584 -32.67 25.36 -0.53
N SER A 585 -32.36 26.32 -1.40
CA SER A 585 -32.07 26.04 -2.82
C SER A 585 -30.80 25.20 -3.00
N LYS A 586 -29.76 25.41 -2.18
CA LYS A 586 -28.53 24.61 -2.23
C LYS A 586 -28.76 23.18 -1.75
N LEU A 587 -29.49 23.00 -0.63
CA LEU A 587 -29.89 21.66 -0.15
C LEU A 587 -30.67 20.88 -1.22
N ILE A 588 -31.66 21.51 -1.86
CA ILE A 588 -32.47 20.87 -2.92
C ILE A 588 -31.61 20.50 -4.14
N GLY A 589 -30.59 21.30 -4.46
CA GLY A 589 -29.67 21.03 -5.57
C GLY A 589 -28.90 19.70 -5.47
N HIS A 590 -28.75 19.16 -4.26
CA HIS A 590 -28.06 17.88 -4.02
C HIS A 590 -28.94 16.63 -4.20
N LEU A 591 -30.27 16.79 -4.33
CA LEU A 591 -31.23 15.68 -4.22
C LEU A 591 -31.36 14.82 -5.48
N GLY A 592 -31.02 15.34 -6.66
CA GLY A 592 -31.24 14.66 -7.95
C GLY A 592 -32.69 14.62 -8.43
N PHE A 593 -33.66 15.14 -7.66
CA PHE A 593 -35.06 15.30 -8.04
C PHE A 593 -35.61 16.68 -7.65
N MET A 594 -36.77 17.06 -8.19
CA MET A 594 -37.44 18.32 -7.87
C MET A 594 -38.51 18.11 -6.79
N ILE A 595 -38.46 18.90 -5.70
CA ILE A 595 -39.60 19.06 -4.78
C ILE A 595 -40.60 20.08 -5.32
N SER A 596 -41.82 20.12 -4.79
CA SER A 596 -42.82 21.10 -5.20
C SER A 596 -42.47 22.54 -4.79
N LEU A 597 -43.10 23.50 -5.45
CA LEU A 597 -42.97 24.92 -5.10
C LEU A 597 -43.53 25.23 -3.71
N ASP A 598 -44.55 24.51 -3.27
CA ASP A 598 -45.18 24.70 -1.96
C ASP A 598 -44.30 24.17 -0.83
N GLU A 599 -43.70 22.98 -0.98
CA GLU A 599 -42.72 22.43 -0.04
C GLU A 599 -41.48 23.32 0.07
N ARG A 600 -40.93 23.78 -1.07
CA ARG A 600 -39.83 24.74 -1.09
C ARG A 600 -40.20 26.05 -0.38
N SER A 601 -41.41 26.55 -0.60
CA SER A 601 -41.89 27.78 0.04
C SER A 601 -42.12 27.60 1.55
N ALA A 602 -42.55 26.41 1.99
CA ALA A 602 -42.70 26.06 3.40
C ALA A 602 -41.34 26.03 4.11
N LEU A 603 -40.33 25.34 3.55
CA LEU A 603 -38.97 25.27 4.10
C LEU A 603 -38.32 26.65 4.20
N ILE A 604 -38.46 27.50 3.17
CA ILE A 604 -37.97 28.88 3.19
C ILE A 604 -38.71 29.70 4.25
N SER A 605 -40.03 29.55 4.37
CA SER A 605 -40.85 30.28 5.35
C SER A 605 -40.56 29.86 6.80
N GLU A 606 -40.21 28.60 7.03
CA GLU A 606 -39.76 28.08 8.33
C GLU A 606 -38.42 28.71 8.72
N LEU A 607 -37.39 28.57 7.88
CA LEU A 607 -36.06 29.09 8.15
C LEU A 607 -36.03 30.63 8.23
N SER A 608 -36.91 31.33 7.50
CA SER A 608 -37.05 32.79 7.60
C SER A 608 -37.59 33.28 8.94
N ARG A 609 -38.25 32.42 9.73
CA ARG A 609 -38.68 32.74 11.11
C ARG A 609 -37.59 32.47 12.15
N ASN A 610 -36.59 31.65 11.81
CA ASN A 610 -35.54 31.20 12.74
C ASN A 610 -34.26 30.79 11.98
N ASN A 611 -33.53 31.74 11.38
CA ASN A 611 -32.26 31.46 10.68
C ASN A 611 -31.07 31.32 11.66
N THR A 612 -31.20 30.39 12.60
CA THR A 612 -30.18 29.96 13.56
C THR A 612 -29.67 28.57 13.19
N ASP A 613 -28.58 28.11 13.80
CA ASP A 613 -28.09 26.73 13.62
C ASP A 613 -29.22 25.71 13.91
N ALA A 614 -30.06 25.91 14.93
CA ALA A 614 -31.21 25.04 15.22
C ALA A 614 -32.29 25.03 14.10
N GLY A 615 -32.60 26.19 13.49
CA GLY A 615 -33.53 26.25 12.36
C GLY A 615 -32.96 25.65 11.07
N ARG A 616 -31.65 25.82 10.85
CA ARG A 616 -30.90 25.20 9.75
C ARG A 616 -30.87 23.67 9.88
N ALA A 617 -30.69 23.16 11.10
CA ALA A 617 -30.78 21.73 11.42
C ALA A 617 -32.18 21.16 11.12
N SER A 618 -33.25 21.83 11.56
CA SER A 618 -34.64 21.44 11.26
C SER A 618 -34.91 21.31 9.76
N VAL A 619 -34.46 22.30 8.97
CA VAL A 619 -34.67 22.31 7.52
C VAL A 619 -33.78 21.30 6.79
N LEU A 620 -32.51 21.13 7.20
CA LEU A 620 -31.64 20.06 6.68
C LEU A 620 -32.26 18.68 6.92
N ARG A 621 -32.71 18.42 8.16
CA ARG A 621 -33.34 17.15 8.54
C ARG A 621 -34.59 16.85 7.71
N LYS A 622 -35.49 17.82 7.53
CA LYS A 622 -36.68 17.67 6.67
C LYS A 622 -36.36 17.36 5.21
N VAL A 623 -35.23 17.84 4.70
CA VAL A 623 -34.76 17.50 3.35
C VAL A 623 -34.15 16.10 3.31
N ALA A 624 -33.39 15.69 4.33
CA ALA A 624 -32.81 14.35 4.45
C ALA A 624 -33.83 13.23 4.75
N GLU A 625 -34.97 13.56 5.34
CA GLU A 625 -36.08 12.65 5.62
C GLU A 625 -37.12 12.59 4.49
N HIS A 626 -36.91 13.34 3.39
CA HIS A 626 -37.85 13.37 2.26
C HIS A 626 -38.07 11.97 1.67
N PRO A 627 -39.32 11.47 1.54
CA PRO A 627 -39.58 10.09 1.13
C PRO A 627 -38.95 9.69 -0.21
N GLU A 628 -38.95 10.59 -1.19
CA GLU A 628 -38.34 10.33 -2.50
C GLU A 628 -36.81 10.24 -2.45
N LEU A 629 -36.14 10.96 -1.54
CA LEU A 629 -34.70 10.81 -1.33
C LEU A 629 -34.40 9.43 -0.71
N ALA A 630 -35.20 9.03 0.29
CA ALA A 630 -35.10 7.71 0.89
C ALA A 630 -35.43 6.56 -0.08
N ARG A 631 -36.23 6.81 -1.12
CA ARG A 631 -36.53 5.85 -2.20
C ARG A 631 -35.38 5.76 -3.22
N LEU A 632 -34.87 6.90 -3.69
CA LEU A 632 -33.84 6.96 -4.74
C LEU A 632 -32.47 6.48 -4.25
N GLU A 633 -32.11 6.80 -3.01
CA GLU A 633 -30.79 6.45 -2.45
C GLU A 633 -30.75 5.07 -1.77
N LEU A 634 -31.86 4.32 -1.73
CA LEU A 634 -31.96 3.06 -0.97
C LEU A 634 -30.90 2.03 -1.38
N ASN A 635 -30.78 1.76 -2.69
CA ASN A 635 -29.84 0.77 -3.21
C ASN A 635 -28.38 1.25 -3.10
N ARG A 636 -28.12 2.54 -3.39
CA ARG A 636 -26.81 3.18 -3.23
C ARG A 636 -26.31 3.10 -1.80
N ALA A 637 -27.17 3.44 -0.84
CA ALA A 637 -26.88 3.32 0.58
C ALA A 637 -26.66 1.85 0.97
N PHE A 638 -27.56 0.92 0.61
CA PHE A 638 -27.42 -0.50 0.97
C PHE A 638 -26.09 -1.10 0.50
N VAL A 639 -25.65 -0.80 -0.74
CA VAL A 639 -24.34 -1.23 -1.27
C VAL A 639 -23.19 -0.62 -0.47
N LEU A 640 -23.22 0.69 -0.18
CA LEU A 640 -22.17 1.34 0.63
C LEU A 640 -22.05 0.71 2.03
N MET A 641 -23.19 0.35 2.62
CA MET A 641 -23.21 -0.29 3.94
C MET A 641 -22.65 -1.71 3.95
N GLN A 642 -22.56 -2.40 2.80
CA GLN A 642 -21.83 -3.67 2.73
C GLN A 642 -20.32 -3.44 2.97
N TYR A 643 -19.75 -2.41 2.34
CA TYR A 643 -18.34 -2.03 2.55
C TYR A 643 -18.09 -1.53 3.98
N PHE A 644 -18.91 -0.61 4.49
CA PHE A 644 -18.74 -0.05 5.84
C PHE A 644 -18.96 -1.08 6.96
N GLY A 645 -19.89 -2.02 6.79
CA GLY A 645 -20.16 -3.07 7.76
C GLY A 645 -19.14 -4.22 7.70
N TYR A 646 -19.06 -4.90 6.57
CA TYR A 646 -18.24 -6.11 6.45
C TYR A 646 -16.75 -5.81 6.24
N MET A 647 -16.40 -4.82 5.41
CA MET A 647 -15.00 -4.55 5.06
C MET A 647 -14.34 -3.50 5.96
N ARG A 648 -15.14 -2.65 6.64
CA ARG A 648 -14.68 -1.60 7.57
C ARG A 648 -13.73 -0.57 6.91
N ARG A 649 -14.01 -0.22 5.64
CA ARG A 649 -13.24 0.70 4.78
C ARG A 649 -14.13 1.42 3.77
N ASN A 650 -13.59 2.40 3.03
CA ASN A 650 -14.27 2.96 1.86
C ASN A 650 -14.27 1.98 0.67
N PRO A 651 -15.22 2.10 -0.28
CA PRO A 651 -15.29 1.22 -1.46
C PRO A 651 -14.18 1.41 -2.51
N ASN A 652 -13.23 2.32 -2.26
CA ASN A 652 -12.09 2.66 -3.12
C ASN A 652 -10.75 2.52 -2.35
N GLU A 653 -10.72 1.62 -1.37
CA GLU A 653 -9.58 1.30 -0.53
C GLU A 653 -9.42 -0.22 -0.41
N GLY A 654 -8.29 -0.70 0.16
CA GLY A 654 -8.05 -2.13 0.32
C GLY A 654 -7.84 -2.82 -1.03
N ARG A 655 -8.66 -3.83 -1.33
CA ARG A 655 -8.64 -4.56 -2.62
C ARG A 655 -9.34 -3.83 -3.78
N ASP A 656 -9.96 -2.68 -3.52
CA ASP A 656 -10.55 -1.82 -4.55
C ASP A 656 -9.73 -0.53 -4.68
N ALA A 657 -9.14 -0.24 -5.86
CA ALA A 657 -8.43 1.03 -6.10
C ALA A 657 -9.37 2.20 -6.46
N ASP A 658 -10.62 1.89 -6.85
CA ASP A 658 -11.63 2.84 -7.31
C ASP A 658 -13.05 2.26 -7.12
N PHE A 659 -14.07 3.01 -7.52
CA PHE A 659 -15.48 2.63 -7.32
C PHE A 659 -16.04 1.59 -8.32
N ARG A 660 -15.24 0.92 -9.15
CA ARG A 660 -15.71 -0.16 -10.05
C ARG A 660 -16.42 -1.27 -9.29
N GLY A 661 -15.89 -1.72 -8.14
CA GLY A 661 -16.53 -2.73 -7.29
C GLY A 661 -17.90 -2.27 -6.79
N TYR A 662 -17.98 -1.05 -6.25
CA TYR A 662 -19.23 -0.44 -5.80
C TYR A 662 -20.27 -0.32 -6.93
N ASN A 663 -19.85 0.19 -8.09
CA ASN A 663 -20.73 0.40 -9.24
C ASN A 663 -21.23 -0.93 -9.83
N PHE A 664 -20.39 -1.97 -9.86
CA PHE A 664 -20.79 -3.33 -10.24
C PHE A 664 -21.89 -3.87 -9.31
N TRP A 665 -21.70 -3.74 -7.99
CA TRP A 665 -22.67 -4.20 -7.01
C TRP A 665 -23.98 -3.42 -7.07
N LEU A 666 -23.92 -2.08 -7.26
CA LEU A 666 -25.10 -1.24 -7.47
C LEU A 666 -25.88 -1.66 -8.73
N GLN A 667 -25.22 -1.76 -9.88
CA GLN A 667 -25.85 -2.21 -11.13
C GLN A 667 -26.50 -3.59 -10.96
N LYS A 668 -25.79 -4.55 -10.36
CA LYS A 668 -26.29 -5.91 -10.12
C LYS A 668 -27.51 -5.93 -9.17
N LEU A 669 -27.62 -4.98 -8.25
CA LEU A 669 -28.77 -4.84 -7.35
C LEU A 669 -29.97 -4.19 -8.08
N ASP A 670 -29.73 -3.16 -8.89
CA ASP A 670 -30.74 -2.46 -9.68
C ASP A 670 -31.33 -3.37 -10.78
N ASP A 671 -30.49 -4.15 -11.48
CA ASP A 671 -30.91 -5.19 -12.45
C ASP A 671 -31.80 -6.27 -11.81
N ASN A 672 -31.70 -6.46 -10.49
CA ASN A 672 -32.51 -7.36 -9.70
C ASN A 672 -33.62 -6.64 -8.89
N ALA A 673 -33.91 -5.38 -9.22
CA ALA A 673 -34.95 -4.56 -8.60
C ALA A 673 -34.86 -4.45 -7.06
N GLY A 674 -33.64 -4.45 -6.51
CA GLY A 674 -33.38 -4.41 -5.06
C GLY A 674 -33.41 -5.79 -4.37
N ASP A 675 -33.65 -6.88 -5.08
CA ASP A 675 -33.64 -8.24 -4.52
C ASP A 675 -32.19 -8.68 -4.23
N PHE A 676 -31.77 -8.50 -2.98
CA PHE A 676 -30.42 -8.84 -2.50
C PHE A 676 -30.11 -10.35 -2.56
N HIS A 677 -31.12 -11.23 -2.61
CA HIS A 677 -30.92 -12.67 -2.79
C HIS A 677 -30.56 -12.98 -4.25
N ARG A 678 -31.30 -12.41 -5.22
CA ARG A 678 -31.00 -12.59 -6.65
C ARG A 678 -29.70 -11.91 -7.06
N ALA A 679 -29.43 -10.71 -6.54
CA ALA A 679 -28.13 -10.05 -6.68
C ALA A 679 -27.00 -10.81 -5.97
N GLN A 680 -27.33 -11.75 -5.06
CA GLN A 680 -26.40 -12.47 -4.18
C GLN A 680 -25.51 -11.54 -3.32
N MET A 681 -25.98 -10.32 -3.06
CA MET A 681 -25.21 -9.22 -2.46
C MET A 681 -24.64 -9.62 -1.09
N VAL A 682 -25.53 -9.77 -0.11
CA VAL A 682 -25.16 -10.08 1.28
C VAL A 682 -24.34 -11.37 1.36
N LYS A 683 -24.70 -12.39 0.56
CA LYS A 683 -23.96 -13.66 0.48
C LYS A 683 -22.51 -13.44 0.07
N ALA A 684 -22.27 -12.70 -1.01
CA ALA A 684 -20.93 -12.47 -1.53
C ALA A 684 -20.03 -11.72 -0.54
N PHE A 685 -20.58 -10.79 0.25
CA PHE A 685 -19.81 -10.10 1.29
C PHE A 685 -19.54 -10.98 2.52
N ILE A 686 -20.52 -11.73 3.05
CA ILE A 686 -20.29 -12.61 4.23
C ILE A 686 -19.41 -13.84 3.92
N ASP A 687 -19.37 -14.26 2.66
CA ASP A 687 -18.49 -15.36 2.21
C ASP A 687 -17.12 -14.87 1.71
N SER A 688 -16.94 -13.56 1.56
CA SER A 688 -15.71 -12.98 1.00
C SER A 688 -14.46 -13.35 1.82
N ILE A 689 -13.32 -13.46 1.12
CA ILE A 689 -12.03 -13.69 1.76
C ILE A 689 -11.73 -12.58 2.77
N GLU A 690 -11.97 -11.32 2.38
CA GLU A 690 -11.74 -10.13 3.21
C GLU A 690 -12.57 -10.13 4.51
N TYR A 691 -13.89 -10.33 4.45
CA TYR A 691 -14.71 -10.42 5.67
C TYR A 691 -14.31 -11.62 6.53
N ARG A 692 -14.08 -12.79 5.92
CA ARG A 692 -13.72 -14.01 6.68
C ARG A 692 -12.31 -13.91 7.28
N ALA A 693 -11.38 -13.16 6.68
CA ALA A 693 -10.03 -12.93 7.20
C ALA A 693 -10.04 -12.21 8.55
N ARG A 694 -10.99 -11.27 8.77
CA ARG A 694 -11.17 -10.52 10.04
C ARG A 694 -11.27 -11.39 11.30
N PHE A 695 -11.59 -12.68 11.15
CA PHE A 695 -11.90 -13.60 12.24
C PHE A 695 -11.00 -14.85 12.26
N ARG A 696 -10.07 -15.01 11.31
CA ARG A 696 -9.07 -16.09 11.39
C ARG A 696 -8.12 -15.82 12.57
N GLN A 697 -7.68 -16.89 13.22
CA GLN A 697 -6.69 -16.88 14.30
C GLN A 697 -5.36 -17.45 13.78
#